data_AF-A0A834N955-F1
#
_entry.id   AF-A0A834N955-F1
#
_cell.length_a   1.000
_cell.length_b   1.000
_cell.length_c   1.000
_cell.angle_alpha   90.00
_cell.angle_beta   90.00
_cell.angle_gamma   90.00
#
_symmetry.space_group_name_H-M   'P 1'
#
loop_
_entity.id
_entity.type
_entity.pdbx_description
1 polymer ?
#
loop_
_entity_poly.entity_id
_entity_poly.type
_entity_poly.pdbx_seq_one_letter_code
_entity_poly.pdbx_strand_id
1 'polypeptide(L)'
;MILFQLHAAALSSLRSEVADLNSRLLIATRAREAAEVALARAEVQAARAEQRAEQQAARHEERLTELHSVIAELGRQLERHRATVIAEEDESEIETSRDAEGSITNPVEESEGGGDIQGDGDRTLGDADSSCCEEIEHRTNENGREQLDSPAALPTPEPTQPAASCQSVAVATLQEEVTALRAEIVSLQAQLAQFKNQGQNGNQGQLNGDSPRREHKTRGNTSSPEPLTAPCSPLLPPLQTPPTKSVTREEPPVLKMAERVRLRRTDERHITGPDITNLGVCSTMVAEHLVSDLLEQSNLQELNGSEKQFEVETERLNSRLEHARANNAVLALTLHESKAQCDRLSLLVGKYESNAMALRLALSYSDRAIEAYDVLVALLESEIALSTERNSLTIDNRRAAENVAYHMLNRLENDCANVMGTPWEDSIILSDESEVTWTVENEERLRRHISRLKGDRAMVRSTAVELESVHVEPLNSKNTISLAEARKLDLETAVLMQELMAMREDKAELRARVFLLEKERATIELKLNAQETQIAAQHAAIEHLQGQLNDTEAMLSMNKDRGLSDNESEGIESELIEALGREARLKERLQELVSTLDKVNKNSELRHQQSAELVNDLKKANSALVQTLEKTKKKYQSRLKKLEQQMLGMVERHTAQVKSLKQRIALLEEEAAVYKGTLPLQSQSSGASETSL
;
A
#
# COMPACT_ATOMS: atom_id res chain seq x y z
N MET A 1 -50.63 -37.37 -30.25
CA MET A 1 -50.29 -38.04 -28.98
C MET A 1 -48.84 -37.81 -28.57
N ILE A 2 -47.86 -38.16 -29.42
CA ILE A 2 -46.41 -38.06 -29.10
C ILE A 2 -45.95 -36.63 -28.75
N LEU A 3 -46.41 -35.62 -29.49
CA LEU A 3 -46.04 -34.21 -29.26
C LEU A 3 -46.49 -33.70 -27.87
N PHE A 4 -47.68 -34.11 -27.44
CA PHE A 4 -48.25 -33.72 -26.16
C PHE A 4 -47.49 -34.35 -24.99
N GLN A 5 -46.99 -35.57 -25.20
CA GLN A 5 -46.22 -36.32 -24.21
C GLN A 5 -44.79 -35.77 -24.06
N LEU A 6 -44.18 -35.34 -25.17
CA LEU A 6 -42.90 -34.64 -25.15
C LEU A 6 -43.00 -33.28 -24.42
N HIS A 7 -44.07 -32.53 -24.69
CA HIS A 7 -44.30 -31.24 -24.04
C HIS A 7 -44.59 -31.39 -22.55
N ALA A 8 -45.36 -32.41 -22.15
CA ALA A 8 -45.57 -32.75 -20.74
C ALA A 8 -44.27 -33.15 -20.02
N ALA A 9 -43.39 -33.92 -20.68
CA ALA A 9 -42.09 -34.30 -20.14
C ALA A 9 -41.18 -33.07 -19.95
N ALA A 10 -41.10 -32.18 -20.95
CA ALA A 10 -40.34 -30.94 -20.85
C ALA A 10 -40.84 -30.02 -19.72
N LEU A 11 -42.17 -29.88 -19.56
CA LEU A 11 -42.76 -29.12 -18.46
C LEU A 11 -42.47 -29.76 -17.09
N SER A 12 -42.46 -31.09 -17.00
CA SER A 12 -42.09 -31.78 -15.76
C SER A 12 -40.62 -31.59 -15.39
N SER A 13 -39.73 -31.60 -16.40
CA SER A 13 -38.30 -31.33 -16.22
C SER A 13 -38.06 -29.91 -15.74
N LEU A 14 -38.68 -28.91 -16.38
CA LEU A 14 -38.59 -27.51 -15.97
C LEU A 14 -39.14 -27.29 -14.56
N ARG A 15 -40.23 -27.96 -14.18
CA ARG A 15 -40.76 -27.90 -12.80
C ARG A 15 -39.79 -28.49 -11.78
N SER A 16 -39.12 -29.59 -12.12
CA SER A 16 -38.10 -30.20 -11.26
C SER A 16 -36.88 -29.29 -11.12
N GLU A 17 -36.44 -28.67 -12.20
CA GLU A 17 -35.30 -27.74 -12.20
C GLU A 17 -35.60 -26.47 -11.39
N VAL A 18 -36.80 -25.89 -11.56
CA VAL A 18 -37.26 -24.76 -10.74
C VAL A 18 -37.35 -25.14 -9.26
N ALA A 19 -37.79 -26.35 -8.93
CA ALA A 19 -37.84 -26.82 -7.54
C ALA A 19 -36.43 -26.98 -6.93
N ASP A 20 -35.48 -27.54 -7.69
CA ASP A 20 -34.07 -27.66 -7.25
C ASP A 20 -33.41 -26.29 -7.09
N LEU A 21 -33.61 -25.37 -8.05
CA LEU A 21 -33.12 -24.00 -7.95
C LEU A 21 -33.69 -23.27 -6.73
N ASN A 22 -34.98 -23.45 -6.43
CA ASN A 22 -35.60 -22.84 -5.26
C ASN A 22 -35.06 -23.41 -3.94
N SER A 23 -34.79 -24.72 -3.89
CA SER A 23 -34.14 -25.38 -2.75
C SER A 23 -32.72 -24.83 -2.52
N ARG A 24 -31.93 -24.71 -3.61
CA ARG A 24 -30.58 -24.13 -3.55
C ARG A 24 -30.58 -22.68 -3.13
N LEU A 25 -31.54 -21.88 -3.63
CA LEU A 25 -31.71 -20.50 -3.22
C LEU A 25 -31.98 -20.39 -1.72
N LEU A 26 -32.88 -21.22 -1.19
CA LEU A 26 -33.25 -21.23 0.23
C LEU A 26 -32.10 -21.68 1.15
N ILE A 27 -31.23 -22.59 0.69
CA ILE A 27 -30.00 -22.95 1.41
C ILE A 27 -29.01 -21.79 1.37
N ALA A 28 -28.84 -21.15 0.21
CA ALA A 28 -27.95 -20.02 0.05
C ALA A 28 -28.38 -18.80 0.89
N THR A 29 -29.69 -18.53 1.00
CA THR A 29 -30.20 -17.44 1.85
C THR A 29 -29.95 -17.73 3.33
N ARG A 30 -30.18 -18.96 3.80
CA ARG A 30 -29.86 -19.34 5.19
C ARG A 30 -28.38 -19.28 5.50
N ALA A 31 -27.52 -19.69 4.57
CA ALA A 31 -26.08 -19.58 4.71
C ALA A 31 -25.63 -18.11 4.79
N ARG A 32 -26.25 -17.24 3.98
CA ARG A 32 -26.03 -15.79 4.04
C ARG A 32 -26.46 -15.20 5.38
N GLU A 33 -27.66 -15.51 5.88
CA GLU A 33 -28.15 -15.04 7.18
C GLU A 33 -27.23 -15.49 8.33
N ALA A 34 -26.75 -16.73 8.29
CA ALA A 34 -25.79 -17.23 9.28
C ALA A 34 -24.44 -16.50 9.22
N ALA A 35 -23.96 -16.18 8.01
CA ALA A 35 -22.75 -15.41 7.82
C ALA A 35 -22.90 -13.95 8.30
N GLU A 36 -24.04 -13.31 8.04
CA GLU A 36 -24.36 -11.95 8.53
C GLU A 36 -24.36 -11.89 10.07
N VAL A 37 -24.95 -12.89 10.74
CA VAL A 37 -24.92 -12.99 12.21
C VAL A 37 -23.50 -13.22 12.74
N ALA A 38 -22.70 -14.04 12.06
CA ALA A 38 -21.31 -14.27 12.44
C ALA A 38 -20.45 -13.00 12.27
N LEU A 39 -20.67 -12.25 11.19
CA LEU A 39 -20.01 -10.96 10.94
C LEU A 39 -20.34 -9.96 12.05
N ALA A 40 -21.61 -9.77 12.37
CA ALA A 40 -22.03 -8.86 13.44
C ALA A 40 -21.42 -9.22 14.81
N ARG A 41 -21.26 -10.52 15.11
CA ARG A 41 -20.57 -10.98 16.32
C ARG A 41 -19.08 -10.67 16.30
N ALA A 42 -18.43 -10.84 15.15
CA ALA A 42 -17.03 -10.54 14.97
C ALA A 42 -16.75 -9.04 15.10
N GLU A 43 -17.59 -8.17 14.53
CA GLU A 43 -17.50 -6.72 14.65
C GLU A 43 -17.59 -6.27 16.12
N VAL A 44 -18.56 -6.82 16.88
CA VAL A 44 -18.69 -6.52 18.31
C VAL A 44 -17.48 -7.01 19.13
N GLN A 45 -16.88 -8.14 18.75
CA GLN A 45 -15.67 -8.63 19.40
C GLN A 45 -14.45 -7.76 19.07
N ALA A 46 -14.33 -7.32 17.82
CA ALA A 46 -13.28 -6.42 17.36
C ALA A 46 -13.35 -5.06 18.08
N ALA A 47 -14.53 -4.43 18.15
CA ALA A 47 -14.72 -3.17 18.86
C ALA A 47 -14.37 -3.28 20.35
N ARG A 48 -14.67 -4.42 21.00
CA ARG A 48 -14.25 -4.66 22.39
C ARG A 48 -12.75 -4.86 22.54
N ALA A 49 -12.08 -5.46 21.55
CA ALA A 49 -10.63 -5.62 21.57
C ALA A 49 -9.94 -4.27 21.41
N GLU A 50 -10.42 -3.45 20.48
CA GLU A 50 -9.97 -2.08 20.24
C GLU A 50 -10.10 -1.22 21.51
N GLN A 51 -11.27 -1.22 22.15
CA GLN A 51 -11.48 -0.47 23.40
C GLN A 51 -10.49 -0.88 24.51
N ARG A 52 -10.12 -2.17 24.61
CA ARG A 52 -9.12 -2.62 25.60
C ARG A 52 -7.72 -2.14 25.25
N ALA A 53 -7.37 -2.13 23.96
CA ALA A 53 -6.09 -1.61 23.50
C ALA A 53 -5.98 -0.09 23.75
N GLU A 54 -7.03 0.67 23.47
CA GLU A 54 -7.11 2.11 23.77
C GLU A 54 -6.97 2.39 25.27
N GLN A 55 -7.65 1.62 26.13
CA GLN A 55 -7.49 1.76 27.59
C GLN A 55 -6.07 1.46 28.05
N GLN A 56 -5.40 0.48 27.45
CA GLN A 56 -4.01 0.17 27.76
C GLN A 56 -3.07 1.28 27.27
N ALA A 57 -3.30 1.81 26.07
CA ALA A 57 -2.53 2.93 25.52
C ALA A 57 -2.67 4.18 26.38
N ALA A 58 -3.90 4.52 26.82
CA ALA A 58 -4.16 5.66 27.71
C ALA A 58 -3.40 5.54 29.04
N ARG A 59 -3.38 4.35 29.66
CA ARG A 59 -2.59 4.11 30.89
C ARG A 59 -1.09 4.28 30.67
N HIS A 60 -0.58 3.83 29.52
CA HIS A 60 0.82 4.01 29.18
C HIS A 60 1.15 5.48 28.93
N GLU A 61 0.24 6.23 28.30
CA GLU A 61 0.36 7.67 28.09
C GLU A 61 0.35 8.44 29.42
N GLU A 62 -0.56 8.12 30.34
CA GLU A 62 -0.57 8.65 31.71
C GLU A 62 0.77 8.38 32.41
N ARG A 63 1.29 7.14 32.33
CA ARG A 63 2.59 6.82 32.93
C ARG A 63 3.75 7.58 32.29
N LEU A 64 3.73 7.77 30.98
CA LEU A 64 4.74 8.56 30.27
C LEU A 64 4.68 10.03 30.69
N THR A 65 3.48 10.61 30.82
CA THR A 65 3.33 12.00 31.28
C THR A 65 3.77 12.17 32.73
N GLU A 66 3.49 11.20 33.62
CA GLU A 66 4.05 11.17 34.98
C GLU A 66 5.59 11.17 34.95
N LEU A 67 6.20 10.27 34.17
CA LEU A 67 7.65 10.18 34.06
C LEU A 67 8.26 11.47 33.49
N HIS A 68 7.65 12.07 32.47
CA HIS A 68 8.09 13.36 31.95
C HIS A 68 7.99 14.48 33.00
N SER A 69 6.95 14.48 33.83
CA SER A 69 6.83 15.44 34.94
C SER A 69 7.93 15.24 36.00
N VAL A 70 8.28 13.98 36.31
CA VAL A 70 9.37 13.63 37.22
C VAL A 70 10.72 14.06 36.64
N ILE A 71 10.97 13.77 35.37
CA ILE A 71 12.20 14.20 34.67
C ILE A 71 12.32 15.73 34.69
N ALA A 72 11.22 16.44 34.43
CA ALA A 72 11.21 17.91 34.47
C ALA A 72 11.45 18.46 35.89
N GLU A 73 10.92 17.84 36.94
CA GLU A 73 11.18 18.26 38.32
C GLU A 73 12.63 17.93 38.74
N LEU A 74 13.15 16.75 38.40
CA LEU A 74 14.55 16.37 38.64
C LEU A 74 15.51 17.28 37.87
N GLY A 75 15.19 17.64 36.63
CA GLY A 75 15.94 18.62 35.84
C GLY A 75 15.97 19.99 36.52
N ARG A 76 14.81 20.48 36.99
CA ARG A 76 14.75 21.72 37.77
C ARG A 76 15.52 21.61 39.09
N GLN A 77 15.52 20.46 39.77
CA GLN A 77 16.32 20.25 40.98
C GLN A 77 17.83 20.27 40.66
N LEU A 78 18.27 19.66 39.57
CA LEU A 78 19.65 19.72 39.11
C LEU A 78 20.07 21.15 38.73
N GLU A 79 19.22 21.91 38.04
CA GLU A 79 19.47 23.31 37.71
C GLU A 79 19.60 24.18 38.96
N ARG A 80 18.71 23.98 39.95
CA ARG A 80 18.80 24.63 41.26
C ARG A 80 20.08 24.24 41.99
N HIS A 81 20.45 22.96 41.98
CA HIS A 81 21.70 22.49 42.56
C HIS A 81 22.91 23.15 41.89
N ARG A 82 22.96 23.20 40.55
CA ARG A 82 24.00 23.91 39.80
C ARG A 82 24.05 25.40 40.13
N ALA A 83 22.91 26.06 40.27
CA ALA A 83 22.83 27.47 40.66
C ALA A 83 23.26 27.74 42.12
N THR A 84 23.16 26.75 43.01
CA THR A 84 23.64 26.84 44.41
C THR A 84 25.09 26.42 44.60
N VAL A 85 25.71 25.78 43.61
CA VAL A 85 27.13 25.44 43.62
C VAL A 85 27.90 26.70 43.25
N ILE A 86 28.45 27.39 44.26
CA ILE A 86 29.41 28.47 44.07
C ILE A 86 30.70 27.82 43.58
N ALA A 87 31.13 28.16 42.35
CA ALA A 87 32.43 27.76 41.84
C ALA A 87 33.51 28.43 42.71
N GLU A 88 34.37 27.63 43.34
CA GLU A 88 35.57 28.12 44.00
C GLU A 88 36.52 28.62 42.89
N GLU A 89 36.72 29.94 42.82
CA GLU A 89 37.67 30.57 41.92
C GLU A 89 39.10 30.34 42.46
N ASP A 90 39.90 29.58 41.70
CA ASP A 90 41.34 29.48 41.95
C ASP A 90 42.01 30.83 41.62
N GLU A 91 42.52 31.50 42.66
CA GLU A 91 43.37 32.68 42.55
C GLU A 91 44.70 32.31 41.86
N SER A 92 44.91 32.78 40.63
CA SER A 92 46.26 32.91 40.09
C SER A 92 46.43 34.23 39.31
N GLU A 93 47.06 35.16 40.03
CA GLU A 93 48.02 36.19 39.60
C GLU A 93 47.52 37.36 38.73
N ILE A 94 47.51 38.50 39.42
CA ILE A 94 47.40 39.88 38.96
C ILE A 94 48.54 40.21 37.99
N GLU A 95 48.21 40.59 36.74
CA GLU A 95 49.03 41.50 35.95
C GLU A 95 48.24 42.74 35.52
N THR A 96 48.83 43.87 35.87
CA THR A 96 48.30 45.23 35.86
C THR A 96 48.15 45.80 34.46
N SER A 97 47.10 46.60 34.21
CA SER A 97 47.19 48.06 34.10
C SER A 97 46.00 48.69 33.35
N ARG A 98 45.46 49.76 33.95
CA ARG A 98 45.03 51.03 33.30
C ARG A 98 43.86 50.96 32.29
N ASP A 99 42.77 51.72 32.39
CA ASP A 99 42.45 52.91 33.15
C ASP A 99 40.94 52.91 33.48
N ALA A 100 40.59 53.36 34.68
CA ALA A 100 39.25 53.84 35.00
C ALA A 100 39.19 55.33 34.70
N GLU A 101 38.06 55.84 34.22
CA GLU A 101 37.30 56.83 35.01
C GLU A 101 36.00 57.28 34.34
N GLY A 102 34.95 57.18 35.14
CA GLY A 102 34.06 58.32 35.36
C GLY A 102 32.60 58.06 35.01
N SER A 103 31.62 58.58 35.74
CA SER A 103 31.61 59.21 37.06
C SER A 103 30.13 59.48 37.33
N ILE A 104 29.61 58.85 38.37
CA ILE A 104 28.63 59.31 39.37
C ILE A 104 27.64 60.46 39.03
N THR A 105 26.41 60.23 39.51
CA THR A 105 25.38 61.17 40.01
C THR A 105 24.34 61.71 39.05
N ASN A 106 23.08 61.49 39.42
CA ASN A 106 22.09 62.55 39.62
C ASN A 106 21.08 62.10 40.68
N PRO A 107 20.54 63.04 41.46
CA PRO A 107 19.09 63.01 41.59
C PRO A 107 18.44 64.41 41.63
N VAL A 108 17.10 64.40 41.53
CA VAL A 108 16.13 65.46 41.92
C VAL A 108 16.00 66.61 40.91
N GLU A 109 14.84 67.11 40.46
CA GLU A 109 13.38 66.89 40.59
C GLU A 109 12.76 67.54 39.31
N GLU A 110 11.51 67.40 38.88
CA GLU A 110 10.28 67.84 39.54
C GLU A 110 9.10 67.66 38.56
N SER A 111 7.89 67.52 39.11
CA SER A 111 6.62 68.05 38.60
C SER A 111 5.78 67.28 37.55
N GLU A 112 4.76 66.62 38.11
CA GLU A 112 3.33 66.65 37.78
C GLU A 112 2.80 66.54 36.34
N GLY A 113 1.79 65.68 36.23
CA GLY A 113 0.55 66.04 35.53
C GLY A 113 0.36 65.36 34.19
N GLY A 114 -0.39 64.25 34.20
CA GLY A 114 -0.73 63.48 33.01
C GLY A 114 -1.71 64.16 32.05
N GLY A 115 -1.92 63.48 30.91
CA GLY A 115 -2.94 63.86 29.95
C GLY A 115 -2.53 63.54 28.51
N ASP A 116 -2.80 62.31 28.13
CA ASP A 116 -2.63 61.74 26.78
C ASP A 116 -3.28 62.58 25.68
N ILE A 117 -2.57 62.82 24.57
CA ILE A 117 -3.18 62.89 23.22
C ILE A 117 -2.13 62.49 22.15
N GLN A 118 -2.64 61.81 21.11
CA GLN A 118 -2.17 61.82 19.71
C GLN A 118 -1.14 60.72 19.36
N GLY A 119 -1.34 59.86 18.36
CA GLY A 119 -2.12 60.03 17.14
C GLY A 119 -1.25 60.61 16.03
N ASP A 120 -0.90 59.72 15.11
CA ASP A 120 -0.63 59.98 13.71
C ASP A 120 0.69 60.67 13.32
N GLY A 121 1.33 60.10 12.30
CA GLY A 121 2.31 60.83 11.50
C GLY A 121 3.58 60.08 11.14
N ASP A 122 3.42 59.05 10.31
CA ASP A 122 4.16 58.92 9.05
C ASP A 122 5.68 58.64 9.08
N ARG A 123 6.11 57.81 8.12
CA ARG A 123 7.47 57.70 7.55
C ARG A 123 8.47 56.70 8.17
N THR A 124 8.43 55.53 7.54
CA THR A 124 9.55 54.91 6.79
C THR A 124 10.78 54.36 7.52
N LEU A 125 10.99 53.06 7.21
CA LEU A 125 12.25 52.34 7.02
C LEU A 125 12.84 51.62 8.25
N GLY A 126 12.95 50.29 8.08
CA GLY A 126 14.23 49.61 8.29
C GLY A 126 14.27 48.63 9.44
N ASP A 127 13.68 47.45 9.25
CA ASP A 127 14.27 46.22 9.78
C ASP A 127 15.56 45.94 8.99
N ALA A 128 16.68 45.95 9.70
CA ALA A 128 17.95 45.34 9.30
C ALA A 128 18.74 45.17 10.61
N ASP A 129 18.92 43.95 11.11
CA ASP A 129 19.90 42.97 10.62
C ASP A 129 21.21 43.64 10.18
N SER A 130 22.19 43.57 11.06
CA SER A 130 23.60 43.71 10.70
C SER A 130 24.45 43.33 11.90
N SER A 131 25.24 42.26 11.81
CA SER A 131 26.49 42.20 11.01
C SER A 131 27.65 42.52 11.95
N CYS A 132 28.75 41.79 12.01
CA CYS A 132 29.38 40.82 11.13
C CYS A 132 30.45 40.09 11.98
N CYS A 133 30.84 38.84 11.67
CA CYS A 133 31.96 38.46 10.78
C CYS A 133 33.29 39.15 11.14
N GLU A 134 34.48 38.57 11.04
CA GLU A 134 35.11 37.29 10.63
C GLU A 134 36.60 37.48 11.10
N GLU A 135 37.44 36.48 11.31
CA GLU A 135 38.29 35.77 10.32
C GLU A 135 39.09 34.71 11.14
N ILE A 136 39.14 33.40 10.79
CA ILE A 136 39.99 32.71 9.77
C ILE A 136 41.48 32.89 10.13
N GLU A 137 42.35 31.91 10.43
CA GLU A 137 42.80 30.65 9.79
C GLU A 137 43.46 29.76 10.90
N HIS A 138 43.74 28.45 10.78
CA HIS A 138 44.61 27.84 9.78
C HIS A 138 44.55 26.30 9.83
N ARG A 139 44.80 25.73 8.65
CA ARG A 139 44.80 24.31 8.28
C ARG A 139 46.06 23.55 8.73
N THR A 140 45.86 22.24 8.96
CA THR A 140 46.67 21.06 8.53
C THR A 140 48.18 21.02 8.81
N ASN A 141 48.67 19.96 9.45
CA ASN A 141 49.32 18.86 8.72
C ASN A 141 49.56 17.61 9.59
N GLU A 142 49.61 16.49 8.89
CA GLU A 142 49.90 15.11 9.31
C GLU A 142 51.35 14.94 9.78
N ASN A 143 51.64 13.86 10.52
CA ASN A 143 52.78 12.97 10.24
C ASN A 143 52.77 11.73 11.14
N GLY A 144 53.07 10.58 10.51
CA GLY A 144 53.11 9.28 11.17
C GLY A 144 54.52 8.77 11.50
N ARG A 145 54.49 7.65 12.23
CA ARG A 145 55.38 6.47 12.22
C ARG A 145 56.82 6.55 12.76
N GLU A 146 57.16 5.41 13.42
CA GLU A 146 58.49 4.88 13.85
C GLU A 146 59.03 5.42 15.19
N GLN A 147 59.69 4.68 16.10
CA GLN A 147 59.98 3.25 16.38
C GLN A 147 60.77 3.22 17.73
N LEU A 148 60.76 2.08 18.47
CA LEU A 148 61.56 1.73 19.68
C LEU A 148 61.13 2.41 21.00
N ASP A 149 61.12 1.81 22.19
CA ASP A 149 61.77 0.61 22.74
C ASP A 149 60.96 0.12 23.98
N SER A 150 61.01 -1.17 24.30
CA SER A 150 60.52 -1.76 25.57
C SER A 150 61.61 -1.62 26.65
N PRO A 151 61.36 -1.60 27.99
CA PRO A 151 60.77 -2.75 28.70
C PRO A 151 59.99 -2.51 30.02
N ALA A 152 59.24 -3.56 30.40
CA ALA A 152 58.97 -4.05 31.77
C ALA A 152 58.18 -3.19 32.78
N ALA A 153 56.94 -3.59 33.08
CA ALA A 153 56.53 -4.24 34.34
C ALA A 153 54.99 -4.35 34.47
N LEU A 154 54.48 -5.55 34.74
CA LEU A 154 53.14 -5.86 35.28
C LEU A 154 53.07 -5.48 36.78
N PRO A 155 51.90 -5.46 37.47
CA PRO A 155 50.50 -5.31 37.00
C PRO A 155 49.70 -4.23 37.78
N THR A 156 48.64 -3.71 37.17
CA THR A 156 47.58 -2.91 37.81
C THR A 156 46.34 -3.77 38.12
N PRO A 157 45.59 -3.50 39.21
CA PRO A 157 44.19 -3.89 39.33
C PRO A 157 43.28 -2.86 38.64
N GLU A 158 42.09 -3.31 38.24
CA GLU A 158 41.02 -2.58 37.55
C GLU A 158 40.65 -1.21 38.17
N PRO A 159 40.12 -0.30 37.34
CA PRO A 159 38.71 0.02 37.52
C PRO A 159 37.90 0.09 36.21
N THR A 160 36.75 -0.58 36.24
CA THR A 160 35.44 -0.26 35.67
C THR A 160 35.39 0.89 34.64
N GLN A 161 35.18 0.53 33.37
CA GLN A 161 34.81 1.47 32.30
C GLN A 161 33.29 1.74 32.25
N PRO A 162 32.87 2.99 32.00
CA PRO A 162 31.47 3.42 31.99
C PRO A 162 30.75 3.11 30.66
N ALA A 163 29.47 2.76 30.77
CA ALA A 163 28.54 2.50 29.68
C ALA A 163 28.09 3.79 28.95
N ALA A 164 29.02 4.50 28.32
CA ALA A 164 28.73 5.64 27.46
C ALA A 164 29.31 5.42 26.06
N SER A 165 28.52 4.84 25.14
CA SER A 165 28.91 4.84 23.72
C SER A 165 27.73 4.72 22.75
N CYS A 166 26.63 4.03 23.09
CA CYS A 166 25.54 3.84 22.11
C CYS A 166 24.57 5.02 22.00
N GLN A 167 24.34 5.78 23.08
CA GLN A 167 23.40 6.92 23.08
C GLN A 167 23.99 8.18 22.42
N SER A 168 25.30 8.42 22.57
CA SER A 168 25.94 9.59 21.95
C SER A 168 26.00 9.49 20.43
N VAL A 169 26.14 8.27 19.90
CA VAL A 169 26.16 8.04 18.44
C VAL A 169 24.76 8.21 17.86
N ALA A 170 23.73 7.70 18.53
CA ALA A 170 22.34 7.87 18.08
C ALA A 170 21.86 9.33 18.13
N VAL A 171 22.31 10.11 19.12
CA VAL A 171 22.00 11.55 19.18
C VAL A 171 22.73 12.32 18.08
N ALA A 172 23.98 11.95 17.76
CA ALA A 172 24.74 12.58 16.67
C ALA A 172 24.11 12.31 15.30
N THR A 173 23.64 11.08 15.03
CA THR A 173 22.97 10.74 13.77
C THR A 173 21.64 11.48 13.61
N LEU A 174 20.85 11.60 14.69
CA LEU A 174 19.61 12.37 14.66
C LEU A 174 19.87 13.88 14.51
N GLN A 175 20.96 14.39 15.10
CA GLN A 175 21.38 15.78 14.92
C GLN A 175 21.74 16.07 13.44
N GLU A 176 22.39 15.11 12.78
CA GLU A 176 22.79 15.19 11.36
C GLU A 176 21.58 15.09 10.41
N GLU A 177 20.58 14.28 10.74
CA GLU A 177 19.30 14.25 10.00
C GLU A 177 18.52 15.56 10.17
N VAL A 178 18.51 16.13 11.37
CA VAL A 178 17.85 17.42 11.62
C VAL A 178 18.55 18.56 10.87
N THR A 179 19.87 18.56 10.75
CA THR A 179 20.59 19.56 9.96
C THR A 179 20.37 19.37 8.46
N ALA A 180 20.30 18.13 7.97
CA ALA A 180 19.97 17.82 6.58
C ALA A 180 18.55 18.28 6.21
N LEU A 181 17.55 17.99 7.05
CA LEU A 181 16.17 18.43 6.85
C LEU A 181 16.04 19.96 6.91
N ARG A 182 16.79 20.63 7.78
CA ARG A 182 16.85 22.10 7.79
C ARG A 182 17.44 22.67 6.51
N ALA A 183 18.47 22.04 5.94
CA ALA A 183 19.05 22.44 4.66
C ALA A 183 18.07 22.24 3.49
N GLU A 184 17.30 21.15 3.51
CA GLU A 184 16.27 20.87 2.51
C GLU A 184 15.12 21.88 2.58
N ILE A 185 14.66 22.23 3.79
CA ILE A 185 13.65 23.28 4.00
C ILE A 185 14.13 24.62 3.43
N VAL A 186 15.40 25.00 3.65
CA VAL A 186 15.97 26.23 3.09
C VAL A 186 16.03 26.18 1.56
N SER A 187 16.39 25.03 0.98
CA SER A 187 16.39 24.82 -0.47
C SER A 187 14.98 24.93 -1.09
N LEU A 188 13.98 24.31 -0.45
CA LEU A 188 12.58 24.39 -0.89
C LEU A 188 12.00 25.81 -0.73
N GLN A 189 12.37 26.52 0.34
CA GLN A 189 12.01 27.93 0.51
C GLN A 189 12.64 28.82 -0.56
N ALA A 190 13.88 28.55 -0.98
CA ALA A 190 14.54 29.25 -2.08
C ALA A 190 13.86 28.96 -3.44
N GLN A 191 13.46 27.71 -3.69
CA GLN A 191 12.70 27.34 -4.90
C GLN A 191 11.32 28.01 -4.94
N LEU A 192 10.62 28.08 -3.80
CA LEU A 192 9.36 28.81 -3.67
C LEU A 192 9.53 30.32 -3.92
N ALA A 193 10.62 30.92 -3.44
CA ALA A 193 10.94 32.32 -3.71
C ALA A 193 11.23 32.57 -5.20
N GLN A 194 11.93 31.64 -5.88
CA GLN A 194 12.17 31.71 -7.33
C GLN A 194 10.87 31.58 -8.14
N PHE A 195 9.96 30.68 -7.75
CA PHE A 195 8.63 30.57 -8.37
C PHE A 195 7.78 31.81 -8.16
N LYS A 196 7.84 32.42 -6.96
CA LYS A 196 7.12 33.66 -6.65
C LYS A 196 7.64 34.85 -7.47
N ASN A 197 8.95 34.91 -7.71
CA ASN A 197 9.57 35.95 -8.53
C ASN A 197 9.32 35.77 -10.04
N GLN A 198 9.17 34.53 -10.53
CA GLN A 198 8.72 34.27 -11.92
C GLN A 198 7.27 34.74 -12.15
N GLY A 199 6.41 34.68 -11.14
CA GLY A 199 5.02 35.16 -11.23
C GLY A 199 4.88 36.69 -11.28
N GLN A 200 5.87 37.46 -10.79
CA GLN A 200 5.80 38.93 -10.74
C GLN A 200 6.38 39.63 -11.98
N ASN A 201 7.18 38.95 -12.81
CA ASN A 201 7.71 39.53 -14.06
C ASN A 201 6.76 39.42 -15.26
N GLY A 202 5.58 38.81 -15.09
CA GLY A 202 4.60 38.63 -16.17
C GLY A 202 3.46 39.64 -16.22
N ASN A 203 3.38 40.61 -15.30
CA ASN A 203 2.20 41.48 -15.21
C ASN A 203 2.55 42.94 -14.93
N GLN A 204 3.10 43.61 -15.96
CA GLN A 204 3.06 45.06 -16.08
C GLN A 204 2.41 45.42 -17.42
N GLY A 205 1.12 45.77 -17.37
CA GLY A 205 0.36 46.21 -18.54
C GLY A 205 -1.12 46.49 -18.24
N GLN A 206 -1.41 47.73 -17.87
CA GLN A 206 -2.67 48.48 -18.08
C GLN A 206 -3.93 48.19 -17.22
N LEU A 207 -3.99 48.97 -16.12
CA LEU A 207 -5.01 49.97 -15.70
C LEU A 207 -6.44 50.01 -16.31
N ASN A 208 -7.36 50.33 -15.37
CA ASN A 208 -8.71 50.94 -15.44
C ASN A 208 -9.88 49.94 -15.54
N GLY A 209 -10.94 50.00 -14.72
CA GLY A 209 -11.34 50.94 -13.68
C GLY A 209 -12.66 50.48 -13.02
N ASP A 210 -13.06 51.22 -12.00
CA ASP A 210 -14.38 51.27 -11.34
C ASP A 210 -14.70 50.30 -10.18
N SER A 211 -14.45 50.84 -8.99
CA SER A 211 -15.27 50.64 -7.78
C SER A 211 -16.53 51.52 -7.87
N PRO A 212 -17.62 51.24 -7.12
CA PRO A 212 -17.63 51.68 -5.72
C PRO A 212 -18.39 50.78 -4.72
N ARG A 213 -17.75 50.64 -3.55
CA ARG A 213 -18.27 51.04 -2.21
C ARG A 213 -19.42 50.25 -1.53
N ARG A 214 -18.99 49.50 -0.49
CA ARG A 214 -19.52 49.31 0.88
C ARG A 214 -21.03 49.48 1.17
N GLU A 215 -21.57 48.50 1.90
CA GLU A 215 -22.27 48.75 3.17
C GLU A 215 -22.22 47.55 4.15
N HIS A 216 -22.28 47.89 5.44
CA HIS A 216 -22.17 47.06 6.64
C HIS A 216 -23.42 46.21 6.94
N LYS A 217 -23.26 45.08 7.65
CA LYS A 217 -23.72 44.86 9.07
C LYS A 217 -24.18 43.41 9.38
N THR A 218 -23.42 42.78 10.28
CA THR A 218 -23.74 41.80 11.35
C THR A 218 -24.94 40.84 11.29
N ARG A 219 -24.62 39.58 11.65
CA ARG A 219 -25.19 38.74 12.74
C ARG A 219 -25.91 37.45 12.29
N GLY A 220 -25.47 36.33 12.85
CA GLY A 220 -26.36 35.30 13.37
C GLY A 220 -26.38 33.95 12.64
N ASN A 221 -25.69 32.99 13.26
CA ASN A 221 -25.90 31.54 13.31
C ASN A 221 -27.14 30.96 12.57
N THR A 222 -26.97 29.84 11.87
CA THR A 222 -27.45 28.49 12.28
C THR A 222 -27.28 27.45 11.15
N SER A 223 -26.79 26.28 11.53
CA SER A 223 -27.02 24.91 10.98
C SER A 223 -27.04 24.63 9.46
N SER A 224 -26.10 23.73 9.07
CA SER A 224 -26.24 22.60 8.12
C SER A 224 -26.55 22.87 6.63
N PRO A 225 -25.90 22.14 5.71
CA PRO A 225 -26.64 21.69 4.53
C PRO A 225 -26.29 20.27 4.06
N GLU A 226 -27.34 19.50 3.74
CA GLU A 226 -27.35 18.43 2.75
C GLU A 226 -28.32 18.82 1.61
N PRO A 227 -28.12 18.33 0.37
CA PRO A 227 -28.48 19.07 -0.84
C PRO A 227 -29.85 18.77 -1.46
N LEU A 228 -30.46 19.89 -1.85
CA LEU A 228 -31.27 20.24 -3.02
C LEU A 228 -31.60 19.16 -4.08
N THR A 229 -32.89 19.07 -4.42
CA THR A 229 -33.32 18.90 -5.82
C THR A 229 -34.55 19.79 -6.07
N ALA A 230 -34.40 20.74 -6.99
CA ALA A 230 -35.45 21.64 -7.45
C ALA A 230 -36.18 21.06 -8.66
N PRO A 231 -37.49 21.31 -8.80
CA PRO A 231 -38.13 21.37 -10.11
C PRO A 231 -38.94 22.67 -10.26
N CYS A 232 -38.83 23.36 -11.39
CA CYS A 232 -39.89 24.23 -11.88
C CYS A 232 -39.66 24.69 -13.33
N SER A 233 -40.67 24.46 -14.18
CA SER A 233 -41.18 25.34 -15.25
C SER A 233 -42.44 24.67 -15.87
N PRO A 234 -43.38 25.39 -16.53
CA PRO A 234 -44.63 25.83 -15.90
C PRO A 234 -45.93 25.30 -16.59
N LEU A 235 -47.06 25.60 -15.96
CA LEU A 235 -48.47 25.29 -16.25
C LEU A 235 -49.03 25.83 -17.59
N LEU A 236 -50.01 25.10 -18.19
CA LEU A 236 -51.23 25.60 -18.87
C LEU A 236 -52.27 24.44 -19.08
N PRO A 237 -53.59 24.69 -19.34
CA PRO A 237 -54.75 24.16 -18.58
C PRO A 237 -55.62 23.07 -19.29
N PRO A 238 -56.75 22.60 -18.67
CA PRO A 238 -57.34 21.28 -18.92
C PRO A 238 -58.53 21.29 -19.91
N LEU A 239 -58.79 20.14 -20.57
CA LEU A 239 -60.08 19.89 -21.22
C LEU A 239 -60.54 18.43 -21.06
N GLN A 240 -61.80 18.32 -20.66
CA GLN A 240 -62.54 17.11 -20.31
C GLN A 240 -62.88 16.20 -21.50
N THR A 241 -63.12 14.94 -21.11
CA THR A 241 -63.58 13.74 -21.83
C THR A 241 -64.83 13.89 -22.72
N PRO A 242 -64.95 13.10 -23.80
CA PRO A 242 -66.24 12.77 -24.40
C PRO A 242 -66.82 11.43 -23.86
N PRO A 243 -68.14 11.19 -24.00
CA PRO A 243 -68.82 10.02 -23.43
C PRO A 243 -68.85 8.83 -24.40
N THR A 244 -68.90 7.61 -23.87
CA THR A 244 -69.29 6.40 -24.63
C THR A 244 -70.62 5.85 -24.13
N LYS A 245 -71.55 5.64 -25.07
CA LYS A 245 -72.63 4.65 -24.93
C LYS A 245 -72.25 3.42 -25.76
N SER A 246 -72.71 2.28 -25.26
CA SER A 246 -72.26 0.92 -25.46
C SER A 246 -72.86 0.18 -26.65
N VAL A 247 -72.20 -0.95 -26.96
CA VAL A 247 -72.67 -2.20 -27.60
C VAL A 247 -72.58 -2.25 -29.14
N THR A 248 -71.61 -3.01 -29.69
CA THR A 248 -71.77 -4.42 -30.12
C THR A 248 -70.50 -4.93 -30.83
N ARG A 249 -70.09 -6.15 -30.42
CA ARG A 249 -69.48 -7.23 -31.23
C ARG A 249 -67.93 -7.30 -31.40
N GLU A 250 -67.45 -8.45 -30.95
CA GLU A 250 -66.19 -9.20 -31.09
C GLU A 250 -65.14 -8.76 -32.14
N GLU A 251 -63.87 -8.60 -31.70
CA GLU A 251 -62.64 -9.33 -32.13
C GLU A 251 -61.36 -8.68 -31.54
N PRO A 252 -60.22 -9.39 -31.39
CA PRO A 252 -59.05 -8.95 -30.63
C PRO A 252 -58.29 -7.77 -31.28
N PRO A 253 -57.55 -6.94 -30.52
CA PRO A 253 -56.91 -5.75 -31.06
C PRO A 253 -55.73 -6.13 -31.97
N VAL A 254 -55.90 -5.87 -33.28
CA VAL A 254 -54.85 -5.94 -34.29
C VAL A 254 -53.88 -4.76 -34.12
N LEU A 255 -52.59 -5.05 -34.18
CA LEU A 255 -51.47 -4.10 -34.21
C LEU A 255 -51.72 -3.00 -35.27
N LYS A 256 -51.66 -1.72 -34.86
CA LYS A 256 -51.69 -0.58 -35.78
C LYS A 256 -50.46 -0.64 -36.70
N MET A 257 -50.68 -0.97 -37.97
CA MET A 257 -49.70 -0.74 -39.02
C MET A 257 -49.56 0.76 -39.25
N ALA A 258 -48.32 1.25 -39.30
CA ALA A 258 -48.01 2.60 -39.74
C ALA A 258 -48.53 2.81 -41.18
N GLU A 259 -49.33 3.86 -41.36
CA GLU A 259 -49.85 4.30 -42.64
C GLU A 259 -48.66 4.67 -43.56
N ARG A 260 -48.57 4.03 -44.74
CA ARG A 260 -47.60 4.42 -45.76
C ARG A 260 -47.99 5.77 -46.33
N VAL A 261 -47.42 6.84 -45.79
CA VAL A 261 -47.41 8.15 -46.44
C VAL A 261 -46.65 7.99 -47.76
N ARG A 262 -47.37 8.10 -48.88
CA ARG A 262 -46.78 8.11 -50.22
C ARG A 262 -45.97 9.40 -50.37
N LEU A 263 -44.65 9.28 -50.25
CA LEU A 263 -43.73 10.31 -50.73
C LEU A 263 -43.99 10.51 -52.23
N ARG A 264 -44.34 11.74 -52.62
CA ARG A 264 -44.43 12.11 -54.04
C ARG A 264 -43.04 11.92 -54.63
N ARG A 265 -42.94 11.09 -55.68
CA ARG A 265 -41.76 11.02 -56.53
C ARG A 265 -41.62 12.36 -57.25
N THR A 266 -40.59 13.12 -56.91
CA THR A 266 -40.08 14.19 -57.75
C THR A 266 -38.94 13.61 -58.58
N ASP A 267 -39.05 13.76 -59.89
CA ASP A 267 -38.12 13.23 -60.88
C ASP A 267 -36.67 13.69 -60.65
N GLU A 268 -35.75 12.84 -61.10
CA GLU A 268 -34.28 12.94 -61.06
C GLU A 268 -33.74 14.34 -61.41
N ARG A 269 -33.69 15.24 -60.43
CA ARG A 269 -32.82 16.41 -60.47
C ARG A 269 -31.77 16.25 -59.38
N HIS A 270 -30.53 16.55 -59.76
CA HIS A 270 -29.40 16.63 -58.84
C HIS A 270 -29.73 17.67 -57.77
N ILE A 271 -29.97 17.20 -56.55
CA ILE A 271 -30.32 18.05 -55.41
C ILE A 271 -29.03 18.77 -55.01
N THR A 272 -29.01 20.09 -55.12
CA THR A 272 -27.83 20.89 -54.79
C THR A 272 -27.91 21.30 -53.32
N GLY A 273 -26.76 21.59 -52.68
CA GLY A 273 -26.70 21.98 -51.25
C GLY A 273 -27.75 22.99 -50.75
N PRO A 274 -28.17 24.00 -51.54
CA PRO A 274 -29.23 24.95 -51.15
C PRO A 274 -30.65 24.37 -51.10
N ASP A 275 -30.93 23.29 -51.83
CA ASP A 275 -32.27 22.68 -51.89
C ASP A 275 -32.57 21.87 -50.62
N ILE A 276 -31.52 21.35 -49.96
CA ILE A 276 -31.61 20.59 -48.71
C ILE A 276 -31.97 21.51 -47.53
N THR A 277 -31.43 22.74 -47.51
CA THR A 277 -31.70 23.74 -46.46
C THR A 277 -33.11 24.33 -46.52
N ASN A 278 -33.74 24.42 -47.70
CA ASN A 278 -35.05 25.04 -47.88
C ASN A 278 -36.23 24.05 -47.87
N LEU A 279 -36.04 22.79 -48.31
CA LEU A 279 -37.10 21.78 -48.38
C LEU A 279 -36.98 20.64 -47.35
N GLY A 280 -35.85 20.53 -46.64
CA GLY A 280 -35.54 19.38 -45.79
C GLY A 280 -35.15 18.13 -46.59
N VAL A 281 -34.70 17.09 -45.90
CA VAL A 281 -34.22 15.84 -46.52
C VAL A 281 -35.44 15.03 -47.03
N CYS A 282 -35.84 15.27 -48.28
CA CYS A 282 -37.02 14.64 -48.90
C CYS A 282 -36.77 13.21 -49.42
N SER A 283 -35.51 12.77 -49.46
CA SER A 283 -35.11 11.46 -49.95
C SER A 283 -34.75 10.54 -48.78
N THR A 284 -35.50 9.43 -48.63
CA THR A 284 -35.23 8.41 -47.60
C THR A 284 -33.82 7.84 -47.71
N MET A 285 -33.28 7.71 -48.93
CA MET A 285 -31.90 7.25 -49.15
C MET A 285 -30.87 8.22 -48.55
N VAL A 286 -31.09 9.52 -48.68
CA VAL A 286 -30.16 10.55 -48.16
C VAL A 286 -30.27 10.65 -46.64
N ALA A 287 -31.49 10.52 -46.11
CA ALA A 287 -31.72 10.47 -44.67
C ALA A 287 -31.12 9.21 -44.04
N GLU A 288 -31.28 8.04 -44.67
CA GLU A 288 -30.67 6.78 -44.23
C GLU A 288 -29.14 6.86 -44.29
N HIS A 289 -28.55 7.40 -45.37
CA HIS A 289 -27.09 7.53 -45.47
C HIS A 289 -26.52 8.48 -44.40
N LEU A 290 -27.15 9.64 -44.16
CA LEU A 290 -26.72 10.58 -43.13
C LEU A 290 -26.83 9.99 -41.71
N VAL A 291 -27.90 9.23 -41.45
CA VAL A 291 -28.11 8.56 -40.15
C VAL A 291 -27.12 7.40 -39.98
N SER A 292 -26.87 6.62 -41.03
CA SER A 292 -25.85 5.56 -41.04
C SER A 292 -24.45 6.14 -40.83
N ASP A 293 -24.09 7.22 -41.53
CA ASP A 293 -22.78 7.87 -41.38
C ASP A 293 -22.59 8.46 -39.97
N LEU A 294 -23.64 9.05 -39.36
CA LEU A 294 -23.62 9.52 -37.96
C LEU A 294 -23.52 8.39 -36.94
N LEU A 295 -24.26 7.29 -37.15
CA LEU A 295 -24.21 6.11 -36.29
C LEU A 295 -22.85 5.43 -36.35
N GLU A 296 -22.26 5.31 -37.55
CA GLU A 296 -20.92 4.76 -37.73
C GLU A 296 -19.85 5.63 -37.05
N GLN A 297 -19.95 6.96 -37.16
CA GLN A 297 -19.04 7.90 -36.47
C GLN A 297 -19.17 7.82 -34.95
N SER A 298 -20.38 7.73 -34.40
CA SER A 298 -20.60 7.62 -32.96
C SER A 298 -20.10 6.28 -32.41
N ASN A 299 -20.34 5.18 -33.14
CA ASN A 299 -19.94 3.84 -32.70
C ASN A 299 -18.40 3.68 -32.73
N LEU A 300 -17.72 4.27 -33.73
CA LEU A 300 -16.25 4.31 -33.79
C LEU A 300 -15.64 5.16 -32.66
N GLN A 301 -16.28 6.27 -32.27
CA GLN A 301 -15.83 7.13 -31.16
C GLN A 301 -15.95 6.42 -29.80
N GLU A 302 -17.06 5.73 -29.56
CA GLU A 302 -17.31 4.99 -28.31
C GLU A 302 -16.42 3.74 -28.18
N LEU A 303 -16.24 2.98 -29.27
CA LEU A 303 -15.34 1.82 -29.29
C LEU A 303 -13.89 2.23 -28.99
N ASN A 304 -13.38 3.29 -29.60
CA ASN A 304 -12.00 3.77 -29.37
C ASN A 304 -11.79 4.35 -27.96
N GLY A 305 -12.83 4.94 -27.35
CA GLY A 305 -12.78 5.40 -25.96
C GLY A 305 -12.79 4.25 -24.96
N SER A 306 -13.53 3.18 -25.26
CA SER A 306 -13.63 2.00 -24.40
C SER A 306 -12.33 1.19 -24.34
N GLU A 307 -11.62 1.00 -25.47
CA GLU A 307 -10.38 0.22 -25.50
C GLU A 307 -9.27 0.86 -24.64
N LYS A 308 -9.08 2.18 -24.77
CA LYS A 308 -8.13 2.93 -23.94
C LYS A 308 -8.53 2.95 -22.46
N GLN A 309 -9.83 3.02 -22.17
CA GLN A 309 -10.33 2.94 -20.80
C GLN A 309 -10.02 1.57 -20.17
N PHE A 310 -10.25 0.48 -20.90
CA PHE A 310 -9.90 -0.86 -20.44
C PHE A 310 -8.39 -1.03 -20.27
N GLU A 311 -7.58 -0.52 -21.19
CA GLU A 311 -6.11 -0.59 -21.08
C GLU A 311 -5.63 0.08 -19.79
N VAL A 312 -6.08 1.31 -19.52
CA VAL A 312 -5.73 2.06 -18.31
C VAL A 312 -6.24 1.38 -17.02
N GLU A 313 -7.47 0.84 -17.04
CA GLU A 313 -8.01 0.10 -15.90
C GLU A 313 -7.25 -1.22 -15.66
N THR A 314 -6.86 -1.93 -16.71
CA THR A 314 -6.05 -3.16 -16.59
C THR A 314 -4.65 -2.87 -16.08
N GLU A 315 -4.02 -1.78 -16.53
CA GLU A 315 -2.72 -1.34 -16.00
C GLU A 315 -2.83 -0.99 -14.52
N ARG A 316 -3.86 -0.25 -14.11
CA ARG A 316 -4.12 0.09 -12.70
C ARG A 316 -4.29 -1.16 -11.82
N LEU A 317 -5.14 -2.10 -12.26
CA LEU A 317 -5.37 -3.34 -11.52
C LEU A 317 -4.11 -4.23 -11.48
N ASN A 318 -3.32 -4.26 -12.56
CA ASN A 318 -2.08 -5.02 -12.60
C ASN A 318 -1.03 -4.42 -11.65
N SER A 319 -0.85 -3.10 -11.61
CA SER A 319 0.05 -2.46 -10.65
C SER A 319 -0.37 -2.71 -9.19
N ARG A 320 -1.67 -2.65 -8.89
CA ARG A 320 -2.21 -3.02 -7.57
C ARG A 320 -1.92 -4.47 -7.19
N LEU A 321 -2.08 -5.38 -8.15
CA LEU A 321 -1.77 -6.79 -7.95
C LEU A 321 -0.27 -7.02 -7.70
N GLU A 322 0.60 -6.33 -8.45
CA GLU A 322 2.05 -6.40 -8.28
C GLU A 322 2.50 -5.84 -6.92
N HIS A 323 1.95 -4.70 -6.48
CA HIS A 323 2.21 -4.15 -5.15
C HIS A 323 1.72 -5.07 -4.03
N ALA A 324 0.52 -5.64 -4.14
CA ALA A 324 0.02 -6.62 -3.19
C ALA A 324 0.91 -7.87 -3.11
N ARG A 325 1.46 -8.34 -4.24
CA ARG A 325 2.43 -9.45 -4.26
C ARG A 325 3.74 -9.10 -3.58
N ALA A 326 4.27 -7.89 -3.81
CA ALA A 326 5.49 -7.42 -3.14
C ALA A 326 5.28 -7.28 -1.62
N ASN A 327 4.14 -6.74 -1.18
CA ASN A 327 3.75 -6.70 0.23
C ASN A 327 3.72 -8.11 0.86
N ASN A 328 3.12 -9.07 0.16
CA ASN A 328 3.07 -10.46 0.64
C ASN A 328 4.47 -11.09 0.73
N ALA A 329 5.37 -10.77 -0.22
CA ALA A 329 6.75 -11.25 -0.19
C ALA A 329 7.53 -10.71 1.01
N VAL A 330 7.42 -9.41 1.32
CA VAL A 330 8.05 -8.81 2.52
C VAL A 330 7.51 -9.47 3.79
N LEU A 331 6.19 -9.57 3.93
CA LEU A 331 5.56 -10.23 5.08
C LEU A 331 6.02 -11.69 5.24
N ALA A 332 6.14 -12.43 4.14
CA ALA A 332 6.61 -13.82 4.16
C ALA A 332 8.07 -13.92 4.63
N LEU A 333 8.94 -13.02 4.17
CA LEU A 333 10.34 -12.97 4.59
C LEU A 333 10.47 -12.56 6.07
N THR A 334 9.75 -11.54 6.52
CA THR A 334 9.72 -11.12 7.94
C THR A 334 9.18 -12.23 8.85
N LEU A 335 8.13 -12.94 8.42
CA LEU A 335 7.62 -14.09 9.16
C LEU A 335 8.65 -15.22 9.24
N HIS A 336 9.36 -15.48 8.16
CA HIS A 336 10.41 -16.50 8.14
C HIS A 336 11.58 -16.11 9.05
N GLU A 337 11.98 -14.83 9.06
CA GLU A 337 13.03 -14.31 9.93
C GLU A 337 12.62 -14.39 11.42
N SER A 338 11.45 -13.91 11.78
CA SER A 338 10.94 -14.01 13.16
C SER A 338 10.82 -15.46 13.62
N LYS A 339 10.36 -16.38 12.76
CA LYS A 339 10.35 -17.81 13.06
C LYS A 339 11.77 -18.33 13.34
N ALA A 340 12.73 -18.00 12.50
CA ALA A 340 14.12 -18.41 12.70
C ALA A 340 14.72 -17.84 14.00
N GLN A 341 14.38 -16.60 14.36
CA GLN A 341 14.76 -15.98 15.62
C GLN A 341 14.12 -16.70 16.82
N CYS A 342 12.83 -17.04 16.74
CA CYS A 342 12.13 -17.82 17.77
C CYS A 342 12.74 -19.23 17.93
N ASP A 343 13.05 -19.92 16.84
CA ASP A 343 13.67 -21.25 16.88
C ASP A 343 15.06 -21.16 17.55
N ARG A 344 15.85 -20.12 17.23
CA ARG A 344 17.15 -19.86 17.86
C ARG A 344 17.02 -19.61 19.36
N LEU A 345 16.11 -18.73 19.77
CA LEU A 345 15.86 -18.44 21.19
C LEU A 345 15.37 -19.67 21.94
N SER A 346 14.51 -20.48 21.33
CA SER A 346 14.00 -21.73 21.93
C SER A 346 15.13 -22.74 22.18
N LEU A 347 16.04 -22.91 21.21
CA LEU A 347 17.23 -23.75 21.40
C LEU A 347 18.15 -23.20 22.49
N LEU A 348 18.32 -21.88 22.53
CA LEU A 348 19.15 -21.23 23.53
C LEU A 348 18.58 -21.41 24.94
N VAL A 349 17.27 -21.19 25.12
CA VAL A 349 16.56 -21.47 26.36
C VAL A 349 16.72 -22.93 26.77
N GLY A 350 16.59 -23.89 25.85
CA GLY A 350 16.82 -25.31 26.14
C GLY A 350 18.25 -25.60 26.63
N LYS A 351 19.27 -24.95 26.04
CA LYS A 351 20.66 -25.03 26.54
C LYS A 351 20.79 -24.46 27.96
N TYR A 352 20.18 -23.30 28.24
CA TYR A 352 20.19 -22.67 29.57
C TYR A 352 19.48 -23.52 30.62
N GLU A 353 18.31 -24.08 30.30
CA GLU A 353 17.53 -24.93 31.20
C GLU A 353 18.29 -26.22 31.53
N SER A 354 18.85 -26.90 30.52
CA SER A 354 19.66 -28.09 30.71
C SER A 354 20.88 -27.81 31.59
N ASN A 355 21.58 -26.70 31.34
CA ASN A 355 22.72 -26.29 32.16
C ASN A 355 22.32 -25.96 33.60
N ALA A 356 21.20 -25.26 33.81
CA ALA A 356 20.68 -24.97 35.15
C ALA A 356 20.34 -26.25 35.91
N MET A 357 19.72 -27.24 35.25
CA MET A 357 19.44 -28.55 35.83
C MET A 357 20.72 -29.31 36.18
N ALA A 358 21.70 -29.34 35.27
CA ALA A 358 22.99 -29.98 35.53
C ALA A 358 23.73 -29.33 36.71
N LEU A 359 23.79 -28.00 36.75
CA LEU A 359 24.42 -27.27 37.86
C LEU A 359 23.68 -27.52 39.19
N ARG A 360 22.35 -27.55 39.20
CA ARG A 360 21.55 -27.86 40.39
C ARG A 360 21.82 -29.29 40.90
N LEU A 361 21.88 -30.28 40.01
CA LEU A 361 22.23 -31.65 40.37
C LEU A 361 23.68 -31.74 40.90
N ALA A 362 24.63 -31.07 40.25
CA ALA A 362 26.03 -31.02 40.70
C ALA A 362 26.19 -30.34 42.07
N LEU A 363 25.39 -29.31 42.36
CA LEU A 363 25.30 -28.69 43.69
C LEU A 363 24.74 -29.68 44.71
N SER A 364 23.62 -30.36 44.41
CA SER A 364 23.05 -31.36 45.33
C SER A 364 24.02 -32.51 45.68
N TYR A 365 24.83 -32.97 44.71
CA TYR A 365 25.88 -33.95 44.98
C TYR A 365 27.02 -33.36 45.82
N SER A 366 27.30 -32.06 45.69
CA SER A 366 28.27 -31.37 46.53
C SER A 366 27.76 -31.24 47.96
N ASP A 367 26.51 -30.83 48.15
CA ASP A 367 25.89 -30.66 49.47
C ASP A 367 25.85 -32.00 50.22
N ARG A 368 25.39 -33.07 49.55
CA ARG A 368 25.39 -34.44 50.13
C ARG A 368 26.79 -34.94 50.45
N ALA A 369 27.80 -34.57 49.65
CA ALA A 369 29.19 -34.92 49.95
C ALA A 369 29.74 -34.12 51.14
N ILE A 370 29.36 -32.85 51.28
CA ILE A 370 29.73 -31.99 52.42
C ILE A 370 29.12 -32.55 53.70
N GLU A 371 27.83 -32.88 53.71
CA GLU A 371 27.17 -33.48 54.87
C GLU A 371 27.85 -34.78 55.33
N ALA A 372 28.25 -35.64 54.38
CA ALA A 372 29.00 -36.87 54.70
C ALA A 372 30.42 -36.58 55.22
N TYR A 373 31.07 -35.52 54.74
CA TYR A 373 32.35 -35.06 55.28
C TYR A 373 32.21 -34.50 56.69
N ASP A 374 31.17 -33.71 56.98
CA ASP A 374 30.94 -33.12 58.31
C ASP A 374 30.72 -34.22 59.36
N VAL A 375 29.96 -35.26 59.02
CA VAL A 375 29.78 -36.43 59.89
C VAL A 375 31.10 -37.16 60.13
N LEU A 376 31.93 -37.33 59.10
CA LEU A 376 33.25 -37.95 59.25
C LEU A 376 34.16 -37.11 60.15
N VAL A 377 34.11 -35.78 60.03
CA VAL A 377 34.84 -34.86 60.92
C VAL A 377 34.33 -35.00 62.35
N ALA A 378 33.02 -35.02 62.58
CA ALA A 378 32.44 -35.19 63.93
C ALA A 378 32.83 -36.54 64.58
N LEU A 379 32.93 -37.61 63.79
CA LEU A 379 33.45 -38.90 64.26
C LEU A 379 34.92 -38.82 64.68
N LEU A 380 35.76 -38.14 63.88
CA LEU A 380 37.18 -37.95 64.20
C LEU A 380 37.37 -37.03 65.42
N GLU A 381 36.62 -35.93 65.52
CA GLU A 381 36.68 -35.02 66.66
C GLU A 381 36.25 -35.71 67.97
N SER A 382 35.17 -36.50 67.92
CA SER A 382 34.71 -37.27 69.07
C SER A 382 35.65 -38.43 69.43
N GLU A 383 36.34 -39.02 68.46
CA GLU A 383 37.44 -39.97 68.70
C GLU A 383 38.62 -39.34 69.42
N ILE A 384 39.07 -38.18 68.94
CA ILE A 384 40.15 -37.44 69.57
C ILE A 384 39.75 -37.04 70.99
N ALA A 385 38.55 -36.50 71.20
CA ALA A 385 38.05 -36.12 72.52
C ALA A 385 37.96 -37.30 73.50
N LEU A 386 37.53 -38.48 73.02
CA LEU A 386 37.54 -39.71 73.82
C LEU A 386 38.95 -40.18 74.17
N SER A 387 39.91 -39.99 73.25
CA SER A 387 41.30 -40.38 73.46
C SER A 387 42.05 -39.46 74.43
N THR A 388 41.67 -38.17 74.49
CA THR A 388 42.27 -37.18 75.38
C THR A 388 41.65 -37.20 76.78
N GLU A 389 40.32 -37.29 76.88
CA GLU A 389 39.60 -37.29 78.16
C GLU A 389 38.36 -38.22 78.13
N ARG A 390 38.42 -39.29 78.93
CA ARG A 390 37.34 -40.30 78.98
C ARG A 390 36.36 -40.02 80.11
N ASN A 391 35.28 -39.31 79.80
CA ASN A 391 34.18 -38.98 80.70
C ASN A 391 32.83 -39.45 80.11
N SER A 392 31.76 -39.49 80.90
CA SER A 392 30.41 -39.86 80.40
C SER A 392 30.02 -39.01 79.20
N LEU A 393 30.27 -37.70 79.27
CA LEU A 393 29.95 -36.75 78.20
C LEU A 393 30.67 -37.06 76.87
N THR A 394 31.95 -37.47 76.90
CA THR A 394 32.69 -37.78 75.67
C THR A 394 32.23 -39.11 75.07
N ILE A 395 31.78 -40.06 75.89
CA ILE A 395 31.16 -41.32 75.45
C ILE A 395 29.78 -41.05 74.82
N ASP A 396 28.97 -40.20 75.43
CA ASP A 396 27.65 -39.83 74.92
C ASP A 396 27.76 -39.05 73.60
N ASN A 397 28.72 -38.11 73.50
CA ASN A 397 29.01 -37.38 72.26
C ASN A 397 29.47 -38.31 71.13
N ARG A 398 30.31 -39.31 71.42
CA ARG A 398 30.70 -40.30 70.42
C ARG A 398 29.52 -41.14 69.95
N ARG A 399 28.70 -41.66 70.89
CA ARG A 399 27.49 -42.44 70.55
C ARG A 399 26.53 -41.63 69.68
N ALA A 400 26.35 -40.34 69.97
CA ALA A 400 25.54 -39.45 69.14
C ALA A 400 26.11 -39.29 67.72
N ALA A 401 27.43 -39.07 67.59
CA ALA A 401 28.08 -38.99 66.28
C ALA A 401 27.98 -40.30 65.48
N GLU A 402 28.14 -41.45 66.14
CA GLU A 402 27.98 -42.79 65.54
C GLU A 402 26.54 -43.02 65.05
N ASN A 403 25.53 -42.65 65.84
CA ASN A 403 24.13 -42.75 65.43
C ASN A 403 23.82 -41.88 64.20
N VAL A 404 24.28 -40.62 64.18
CA VAL A 404 24.12 -39.73 63.02
C VAL A 404 24.81 -40.32 61.78
N ALA A 405 25.99 -40.91 61.94
CA ALA A 405 26.71 -41.55 60.85
C ALA A 405 26.01 -42.77 60.29
N TYR A 406 25.38 -43.59 61.13
CA TYR A 406 24.54 -44.70 60.70
C TYR A 406 23.32 -44.25 59.92
N HIS A 407 22.60 -43.24 60.41
CA HIS A 407 21.46 -42.68 59.70
C HIS A 407 21.86 -42.08 58.34
N MET A 408 22.98 -41.36 58.29
CA MET A 408 23.54 -40.81 57.05
C MET A 408 23.89 -41.91 56.05
N LEU A 409 24.59 -42.96 56.51
CA LEU A 409 24.99 -44.08 55.65
C LEU A 409 23.77 -44.80 55.07
N ASN A 410 22.78 -45.10 55.91
CA ASN A 410 21.53 -45.74 55.47
C ASN A 410 20.76 -44.85 54.48
N ARG A 411 20.71 -43.54 54.70
CA ARG A 411 20.10 -42.59 53.77
C ARG A 411 20.81 -42.60 52.40
N LEU A 412 22.15 -42.53 52.39
CA LEU A 412 22.94 -42.59 51.16
C LEU A 412 22.88 -43.94 50.44
N GLU A 413 22.66 -45.04 51.16
CA GLU A 413 22.45 -46.38 50.58
C GLU A 413 21.05 -46.48 49.94
N ASN A 414 20.03 -45.90 50.57
CA ASN A 414 18.65 -45.92 50.05
C ASN A 414 18.40 -44.91 48.93
N ASP A 415 19.09 -43.77 48.93
CA ASP A 415 18.98 -42.75 47.88
C ASP A 415 19.47 -43.25 46.50
N CYS A 416 20.26 -44.33 46.44
CA CYS A 416 20.62 -44.98 45.17
C CYS A 416 19.41 -45.57 44.43
N ALA A 417 18.27 -45.77 45.11
CA ALA A 417 17.04 -46.30 44.52
C ALA A 417 16.04 -45.21 44.09
N ASN A 418 16.10 -44.00 44.65
CA ASN A 418 15.07 -42.97 44.48
C ASN A 418 15.66 -41.63 43.97
N VAL A 419 16.00 -41.58 42.68
CA VAL A 419 16.59 -40.40 42.02
C VAL A 419 15.56 -39.25 41.79
N MET A 420 14.29 -39.45 42.16
CA MET A 420 13.18 -38.52 41.85
C MET A 420 12.23 -38.23 43.04
N GLY A 421 12.65 -38.49 44.29
CA GLY A 421 11.83 -38.21 45.48
C GLY A 421 11.87 -36.74 45.90
N THR A 422 10.70 -36.16 46.18
CA THR A 422 10.56 -34.78 46.69
C THR A 422 11.22 -34.59 48.06
N PRO A 423 11.80 -33.40 48.37
CA PRO A 423 12.56 -33.15 49.60
C PRO A 423 11.84 -33.33 50.96
N TRP A 424 10.55 -33.65 50.98
CA TRP A 424 9.71 -33.67 52.18
C TRP A 424 9.19 -35.08 52.55
N GLU A 425 9.65 -36.12 51.85
CA GLU A 425 9.31 -37.52 52.14
C GLU A 425 10.34 -38.26 53.02
N ASP A 426 11.22 -37.53 53.71
CA ASP A 426 12.01 -38.08 54.83
C ASP A 426 11.12 -38.32 56.06
N SER A 427 10.02 -39.04 55.87
CA SER A 427 9.15 -39.52 56.94
C SER A 427 9.68 -40.85 57.44
N ILE A 428 10.51 -40.74 58.48
CA ILE A 428 10.45 -41.59 59.66
C ILE A 428 10.50 -43.09 59.33
N ILE A 429 11.69 -43.59 59.00
CA ILE A 429 12.00 -44.99 59.26
C ILE A 429 12.45 -45.06 60.72
N LEU A 430 11.51 -45.35 61.62
CA LEU A 430 11.83 -45.85 62.95
C LEU A 430 12.53 -47.21 62.76
N SER A 431 13.86 -47.23 62.90
CA SER A 431 14.62 -48.48 62.98
C SER A 431 15.11 -48.70 64.40
N ASP A 432 14.72 -49.88 64.86
CA ASP A 432 15.08 -50.66 66.04
C ASP A 432 16.36 -50.22 66.79
N GLU A 433 16.21 -50.03 68.10
CA GLU A 433 17.26 -49.77 69.11
C GLU A 433 18.16 -51.02 69.28
N SER A 434 18.86 -51.40 68.21
CA SER A 434 20.00 -52.30 68.30
C SER A 434 21.25 -51.47 68.55
N GLU A 435 22.07 -51.82 69.54
CA GLU A 435 23.41 -51.23 69.75
C GLU A 435 24.29 -51.50 68.52
N VAL A 436 24.18 -50.67 67.48
CA VAL A 436 25.01 -50.76 66.29
C VAL A 436 26.29 -49.97 66.56
N THR A 437 27.38 -50.66 66.89
CA THR A 437 28.69 -50.05 67.13
C THR A 437 29.33 -49.61 65.81
N TRP A 438 29.72 -48.34 65.64
CA TRP A 438 30.38 -47.86 64.41
C TRP A 438 31.68 -48.64 64.13
N THR A 439 31.82 -49.20 62.93
CA THR A 439 32.97 -50.03 62.54
C THR A 439 33.77 -49.38 61.42
N VAL A 440 35.04 -49.79 61.29
CA VAL A 440 35.93 -49.36 60.19
C VAL A 440 35.32 -49.67 58.83
N GLU A 441 34.59 -50.78 58.69
CA GLU A 441 33.91 -51.12 57.43
C GLU A 441 32.79 -50.11 57.09
N ASN A 442 32.07 -49.58 58.08
CA ASN A 442 31.03 -48.57 57.87
C ASN A 442 31.63 -47.23 57.46
N GLU A 443 32.78 -46.88 58.03
CA GLU A 443 33.56 -45.73 57.58
C GLU A 443 34.07 -45.90 56.14
N GLU A 444 34.58 -47.07 55.78
CA GLU A 444 34.97 -47.38 54.40
C GLU A 444 33.77 -47.34 53.44
N ARG A 445 32.58 -47.80 53.86
CA ARG A 445 31.34 -47.66 53.10
C ARG A 445 31.01 -46.18 52.86
N LEU A 446 31.03 -45.35 53.92
CA LEU A 446 30.76 -43.92 53.82
C LEU A 446 31.77 -43.22 52.88
N ARG A 447 33.07 -43.51 53.02
CA ARG A 447 34.13 -42.98 52.14
C ARG A 447 33.95 -43.39 50.68
N ARG A 448 33.48 -44.61 50.41
CA ARG A 448 33.10 -45.06 49.05
C ARG A 448 31.89 -44.30 48.51
N HIS A 449 30.87 -44.02 49.32
CA HIS A 449 29.73 -43.19 48.92
C HIS A 449 30.15 -41.76 48.58
N ILE A 450 31.02 -41.15 49.38
CA ILE A 450 31.59 -39.83 49.10
C ILE A 450 32.35 -39.83 47.77
N SER A 451 33.14 -40.88 47.50
CA SER A 451 33.87 -41.02 46.23
C SER A 451 32.94 -41.15 45.04
N ARG A 452 31.82 -41.87 45.21
CA ARG A 452 30.75 -41.99 44.20
C ARG A 452 30.08 -40.64 43.94
N LEU A 453 29.66 -39.92 44.98
CA LEU A 453 29.06 -38.57 44.86
C LEU A 453 29.99 -37.59 44.14
N LYS A 454 31.31 -37.66 44.40
CA LYS A 454 32.31 -36.87 43.68
C LYS A 454 32.40 -37.24 42.20
N GLY A 455 32.32 -38.53 41.87
CA GLY A 455 32.27 -39.05 40.50
C GLY A 455 31.01 -38.60 39.76
N ASP A 456 29.84 -38.76 40.38
CA ASP A 456 28.54 -38.38 39.82
C ASP A 456 28.47 -36.87 39.59
N ARG A 457 29.00 -36.06 40.51
CA ARG A 457 29.16 -34.62 40.32
C ARG A 457 30.02 -34.28 39.11
N ALA A 458 31.15 -34.96 38.92
CA ALA A 458 32.03 -34.73 37.77
C ALA A 458 31.35 -35.11 36.45
N MET A 459 30.60 -36.22 36.46
CA MET A 459 29.81 -36.68 35.31
C MET A 459 28.70 -35.69 34.93
N VAL A 460 28.00 -35.13 35.92
CA VAL A 460 26.98 -34.10 35.62
C VAL A 460 27.63 -32.81 35.15
N ARG A 461 28.74 -32.39 35.76
CA ARG A 461 29.43 -31.16 35.35
C ARG A 461 30.00 -31.24 33.93
N SER A 462 30.40 -32.41 33.45
CA SER A 462 30.86 -32.59 32.06
C SER A 462 29.74 -32.51 31.02
N THR A 463 28.47 -32.55 31.43
CA THR A 463 27.32 -32.34 30.53
C THR A 463 26.96 -30.86 30.34
N ALA A 464 27.53 -29.96 31.14
CA ALA A 464 27.28 -28.52 31.02
C ALA A 464 28.01 -27.93 29.81
N VAL A 465 27.28 -27.17 28.99
CA VAL A 465 27.77 -26.56 27.74
C VAL A 465 28.11 -25.09 27.96
N GLU A 466 29.06 -24.53 27.21
CA GLU A 466 29.32 -23.08 27.22
C GLU A 466 28.11 -22.32 26.66
N LEU A 467 27.65 -21.32 27.41
CA LEU A 467 26.43 -20.57 27.09
C LEU A 467 26.75 -19.43 26.12
N GLU A 468 26.10 -19.46 24.95
CA GLU A 468 26.12 -18.36 24.00
C GLU A 468 25.25 -17.20 24.52
N SER A 469 25.70 -15.96 24.37
CA SER A 469 24.90 -14.80 24.72
C SER A 469 23.76 -14.59 23.71
N VAL A 470 22.58 -14.23 24.21
CA VAL A 470 21.37 -13.89 23.45
C VAL A 470 21.64 -12.84 22.36
N HIS A 471 22.61 -11.95 22.59
CA HIS A 471 22.93 -10.81 21.72
C HIS A 471 24.11 -11.05 20.77
N VAL A 472 24.71 -12.24 20.78
CA VAL A 472 25.87 -12.50 19.91
C VAL A 472 25.34 -12.98 18.57
N GLU A 473 25.16 -12.05 17.64
CA GLU A 473 25.29 -12.36 16.21
C GLU A 473 26.59 -13.18 16.05
N PRO A 474 26.60 -14.34 15.37
CA PRO A 474 27.83 -15.08 15.09
C PRO A 474 28.74 -14.26 14.17
N LEU A 475 29.45 -13.28 14.73
CA LEU A 475 30.52 -12.52 14.07
C LEU A 475 31.77 -13.40 14.02
N ASN A 476 31.68 -14.57 13.37
CA ASN A 476 32.88 -15.36 13.07
C ASN A 476 32.65 -16.34 11.92
N SER A 477 32.70 -15.81 10.70
CA SER A 477 33.27 -16.54 9.56
C SER A 477 33.71 -15.54 8.50
N LYS A 478 34.97 -15.10 8.60
CA LYS A 478 35.68 -14.47 7.48
C LYS A 478 35.66 -15.47 6.31
N ASN A 479 34.91 -15.16 5.25
CA ASN A 479 34.95 -15.71 3.87
C ASN A 479 33.72 -16.43 3.29
N THR A 480 32.55 -16.42 3.93
CA THR A 480 31.29 -16.77 3.26
C THR A 480 30.17 -15.93 3.84
N ILE A 481 29.39 -15.24 2.98
CA ILE A 481 28.18 -14.50 3.40
C ILE A 481 27.37 -15.45 4.28
N SER A 482 27.20 -15.09 5.54
CA SER A 482 26.48 -15.93 6.49
C SER A 482 25.03 -16.05 6.03
N LEU A 483 24.39 -17.19 6.32
CA LEU A 483 22.98 -17.41 5.98
C LEU A 483 22.06 -16.29 6.52
N ALA A 484 22.46 -15.66 7.64
CA ALA A 484 21.78 -14.51 8.22
C ALA A 484 21.94 -13.25 7.36
N GLU A 485 23.16 -12.93 6.90
CA GLU A 485 23.41 -11.80 5.99
C GLU A 485 22.70 -11.99 4.64
N ALA A 486 22.65 -13.21 4.10
CA ALA A 486 21.91 -13.49 2.87
C ALA A 486 20.40 -13.22 3.03
N ARG A 487 19.79 -13.66 4.13
CA ARG A 487 18.37 -13.40 4.44
C ARG A 487 18.08 -11.92 4.64
N LYS A 488 19.02 -11.19 5.26
CA LYS A 488 18.92 -9.73 5.44
C LYS A 488 18.92 -9.02 4.08
N LEU A 489 19.83 -9.39 3.18
CA LEU A 489 19.86 -8.85 1.81
C LEU A 489 18.59 -9.17 1.02
N ASP A 490 18.04 -10.38 1.18
CA ASP A 490 16.77 -10.77 0.55
C ASP A 490 15.61 -9.90 1.06
N LEU A 491 15.56 -9.61 2.37
CA LEU A 491 14.56 -8.72 2.97
C LEU A 491 14.71 -7.29 2.44
N GLU A 492 15.92 -6.73 2.44
CA GLU A 492 16.20 -5.40 1.90
C GLU A 492 15.79 -5.30 0.42
N THR A 493 16.10 -6.34 -0.37
CA THR A 493 15.70 -6.43 -1.79
C THR A 493 14.18 -6.46 -1.94
N ALA A 494 13.48 -7.18 -1.06
CA ALA A 494 12.02 -7.26 -1.08
C ALA A 494 11.36 -5.93 -0.67
N VAL A 495 11.92 -5.21 0.31
CA VAL A 495 11.45 -3.88 0.74
C VAL A 495 11.64 -2.87 -0.39
N LEU A 496 12.81 -2.83 -1.03
CA LEU A 496 13.04 -1.97 -2.19
C LEU A 496 12.06 -2.29 -3.33
N MET A 497 11.75 -3.57 -3.55
CA MET A 497 10.77 -3.98 -4.55
C MET A 497 9.34 -3.59 -4.15
N GLN A 498 8.99 -3.65 -2.86
CA GLN A 498 7.73 -3.17 -2.32
C GLN A 498 7.55 -1.67 -2.57
N GLU A 499 8.54 -0.85 -2.21
CA GLU A 499 8.54 0.59 -2.46
C GLU A 499 8.41 0.90 -3.95
N LEU A 500 9.16 0.19 -4.80
CA LEU A 500 9.09 0.37 -6.25
C LEU A 500 7.71 0.00 -6.82
N MET A 501 7.06 -1.06 -6.30
CA MET A 501 5.70 -1.41 -6.72
C MET A 501 4.66 -0.42 -6.19
N ALA A 502 4.82 0.14 -4.99
CA ALA A 502 3.97 1.20 -4.46
C ALA A 502 4.02 2.43 -5.38
N MET A 503 5.22 2.87 -5.76
CA MET A 503 5.40 3.97 -6.71
C MET A 503 4.80 3.66 -8.09
N ARG A 504 4.81 2.40 -8.54
CA ARG A 504 4.14 1.98 -9.78
C ARG A 504 2.62 1.99 -9.68
N GLU A 505 2.07 1.63 -8.52
CA GLU A 505 0.65 1.75 -8.22
C GLU A 505 0.20 3.21 -8.29
N ASP A 506 0.87 4.10 -7.56
CA ASP A 506 0.58 5.54 -7.53
C ASP A 506 0.63 6.14 -8.94
N LYS A 507 1.67 5.79 -9.71
CA LYS A 507 1.79 6.22 -11.11
C LYS A 507 0.63 5.73 -11.98
N ALA A 508 0.22 4.48 -11.85
CA ALA A 508 -0.90 3.93 -12.63
C ALA A 508 -2.24 4.54 -12.19
N GLU A 509 -2.40 4.84 -10.90
CA GLU A 509 -3.57 5.53 -10.35
C GLU A 509 -3.66 6.96 -10.85
N LEU A 510 -2.55 7.69 -10.87
CA LEU A 510 -2.47 9.03 -11.46
C LEU A 510 -2.78 9.01 -12.97
N ARG A 511 -2.25 8.03 -13.72
CA ARG A 511 -2.59 7.85 -15.14
C ARG A 511 -4.08 7.62 -15.35
N ALA A 512 -4.70 6.77 -14.55
CA ALA A 512 -6.14 6.53 -14.60
C ALA A 512 -6.95 7.80 -14.31
N ARG A 513 -6.50 8.60 -13.33
CA ARG A 513 -7.15 9.87 -12.99
C ARG A 513 -7.00 10.92 -14.08
N VAL A 514 -5.82 11.03 -14.69
CA VAL A 514 -5.58 11.91 -15.85
C VAL A 514 -6.48 11.52 -17.01
N PHE A 515 -6.58 10.23 -17.34
CA PHE A 515 -7.46 9.75 -18.41
C PHE A 515 -8.93 10.12 -18.18
N LEU A 516 -9.44 9.98 -16.96
CA LEU A 516 -10.81 10.38 -16.62
C LEU A 516 -11.01 11.89 -16.75
N LEU A 517 -10.07 12.70 -16.24
CA LEU A 517 -10.13 14.15 -16.36
C LEU A 517 -10.03 14.64 -17.81
N GLU A 518 -9.21 13.99 -18.64
CA GLU A 518 -9.12 14.27 -20.08
C GLU A 518 -10.43 13.95 -20.81
N LYS A 519 -11.08 12.83 -20.44
CA LYS A 519 -12.41 12.46 -20.95
C LYS A 519 -13.46 13.50 -20.54
N GLU A 520 -13.49 13.91 -19.27
CA GLU A 520 -14.40 14.95 -18.78
C GLU A 520 -14.16 16.28 -19.50
N ARG A 521 -12.89 16.71 -19.61
CA ARG A 521 -12.50 17.91 -20.36
C ARG A 521 -13.01 17.86 -21.80
N ALA A 522 -12.77 16.77 -22.53
CA ALA A 522 -13.22 16.62 -23.91
C ALA A 522 -14.76 16.71 -24.03
N THR A 523 -15.51 16.15 -23.07
CA THR A 523 -16.97 16.27 -23.06
C THR A 523 -17.45 17.71 -22.79
N ILE A 524 -16.75 18.45 -21.94
CA ILE A 524 -17.06 19.85 -21.65
C ILE A 524 -16.71 20.72 -22.87
N GLU A 525 -15.56 20.49 -23.51
CA GLU A 525 -15.16 21.18 -24.73
C GLU A 525 -16.18 20.98 -25.86
N LEU A 526 -16.69 19.76 -26.05
CA LEU A 526 -17.77 19.49 -27.02
C LEU A 526 -19.05 20.28 -26.70
N LYS A 527 -19.43 20.37 -25.43
CA LYS A 527 -20.61 21.15 -25.00
C LYS A 527 -20.40 22.65 -25.22
N LEU A 528 -19.20 23.16 -24.94
CA LEU A 528 -18.85 24.56 -25.16
C LEU A 528 -18.92 24.90 -26.65
N ASN A 529 -18.31 24.08 -27.51
CA ASN A 529 -18.35 24.27 -28.96
C ASN A 529 -19.79 24.22 -29.51
N ALA A 530 -20.64 23.33 -28.98
CA ALA A 530 -22.05 23.28 -29.35
C ALA A 530 -22.78 24.59 -28.97
N GLN A 531 -22.49 25.16 -27.80
CA GLN A 531 -23.03 26.47 -27.41
C GLN A 531 -22.47 27.61 -28.27
N GLU A 532 -21.18 27.62 -28.58
CA GLU A 532 -20.57 28.63 -29.46
C GLU A 532 -21.19 28.62 -30.85
N THR A 533 -21.41 27.45 -31.45
CA THR A 533 -22.10 27.33 -32.74
C THR A 533 -23.56 27.80 -32.67
N GLN A 534 -24.26 27.51 -31.56
CA GLN A 534 -25.62 28.01 -31.33
C GLN A 534 -25.63 29.54 -31.22
N ILE A 535 -24.69 30.13 -30.48
CA ILE A 535 -24.54 31.58 -30.34
C ILE A 535 -24.23 32.21 -31.70
N ALA A 536 -23.32 31.63 -32.49
CA ALA A 536 -22.99 32.13 -33.83
C ALA A 536 -24.20 32.09 -34.78
N ALA A 537 -25.01 31.01 -34.73
CA ALA A 537 -26.23 30.91 -35.50
C ALA A 537 -27.28 31.96 -35.10
N GLN A 538 -27.44 32.21 -33.80
CA GLN A 538 -28.31 33.27 -33.28
C GLN A 538 -27.83 34.66 -33.70
N HIS A 539 -26.52 34.92 -33.67
CA HIS A 539 -25.94 36.18 -34.14
C HIS A 539 -26.19 36.39 -35.63
N ALA A 540 -25.94 35.39 -36.48
CA ALA A 540 -26.21 35.48 -37.91
C ALA A 540 -27.71 35.71 -38.21
N ALA A 541 -28.62 35.13 -37.43
CA ALA A 541 -30.05 35.39 -37.55
C ALA A 541 -30.40 36.84 -37.18
N ILE A 542 -29.79 37.40 -36.14
CA ILE A 542 -29.96 38.81 -35.76
C ILE A 542 -29.44 39.73 -36.87
N GLU A 543 -28.25 39.47 -37.41
CA GLU A 543 -27.67 40.25 -38.51
C GLU A 543 -28.56 40.24 -39.76
N HIS A 544 -29.11 39.08 -40.12
CA HIS A 544 -30.06 38.97 -41.24
C HIS A 544 -31.34 39.79 -41.00
N LEU A 545 -31.90 39.75 -39.79
CA LEU A 545 -33.07 40.58 -39.44
C LEU A 545 -32.74 42.08 -39.46
N GLN A 546 -31.56 42.48 -38.99
CA GLN A 546 -31.09 43.86 -39.07
C GLN A 546 -30.92 44.31 -40.53
N GLY A 547 -30.35 43.46 -41.39
CA GLY A 547 -30.23 43.70 -42.82
C GLY A 547 -31.60 43.89 -43.50
N GLN A 548 -32.57 43.02 -43.21
CA GLN A 548 -33.94 43.16 -43.70
C GLN A 548 -34.57 44.49 -43.27
N LEU A 549 -34.35 44.91 -42.02
CA LEU A 549 -34.86 46.16 -41.49
C LEU A 549 -34.26 47.36 -42.24
N ASN A 550 -32.94 47.37 -42.42
CA ASN A 550 -32.23 48.40 -43.18
C ASN A 550 -32.70 48.46 -44.65
N ASP A 551 -32.92 47.31 -45.31
CA ASP A 551 -33.43 47.25 -46.67
C ASP A 551 -34.86 47.82 -46.77
N THR A 552 -35.73 47.54 -45.79
CA THR A 552 -37.07 48.13 -45.74
C THR A 552 -37.04 49.63 -45.51
N GLU A 553 -36.14 50.12 -44.66
CA GLU A 553 -35.92 51.56 -44.45
C GLU A 553 -35.41 52.24 -45.73
N ALA A 554 -34.47 51.62 -46.44
CA ALA A 554 -33.95 52.13 -47.71
C ALA A 554 -35.04 52.17 -48.80
N MET A 555 -35.90 51.15 -48.88
CA MET A 555 -37.03 51.14 -49.82
C MET A 555 -38.07 52.23 -49.51
N LEU A 556 -38.33 52.50 -48.23
CA LEU A 556 -39.21 53.59 -47.79
C LEU A 556 -38.60 54.97 -48.09
N SER A 557 -37.28 55.10 -47.99
CA SER A 557 -36.52 56.29 -48.39
C SER A 557 -36.61 56.54 -49.91
N MET A 558 -36.36 55.52 -50.73
CA MET A 558 -36.37 55.63 -52.20
C MET A 558 -37.76 55.89 -52.79
N ASN A 559 -38.83 55.39 -52.16
CA ASN A 559 -40.21 55.74 -52.53
C ASN A 559 -40.56 57.21 -52.23
N LYS A 560 -39.81 57.87 -51.34
CA LYS A 560 -40.00 59.28 -51.01
C LYS A 560 -39.38 60.21 -52.05
N ASP A 561 -38.31 59.78 -52.71
CA ASP A 561 -37.57 60.59 -53.70
C ASP A 561 -38.07 60.43 -55.15
N ARG A 562 -38.85 59.38 -55.45
CA ARG A 562 -39.39 59.14 -56.82
C ARG A 562 -40.52 60.08 -57.26
N GLY A 563 -40.90 61.06 -56.43
CA GLY A 563 -42.02 61.96 -56.68
C GLY A 563 -41.72 63.21 -57.50
N LEU A 564 -40.45 63.54 -57.80
CA LEU A 564 -40.10 64.83 -58.39
C LEU A 564 -38.88 64.74 -59.33
N SER A 565 -39.11 64.87 -60.65
CA SER A 565 -38.25 65.52 -61.67
C SER A 565 -38.08 64.72 -62.97
N ASP A 566 -38.69 65.24 -64.06
CA ASP A 566 -38.40 64.90 -65.48
C ASP A 566 -37.26 65.81 -65.97
N ASN A 567 -36.14 65.25 -66.45
CA ASN A 567 -35.12 65.95 -67.25
C ASN A 567 -34.32 64.95 -68.10
N GLU A 568 -34.67 64.81 -69.38
CA GLU A 568 -34.13 63.79 -70.29
C GLU A 568 -32.65 64.00 -70.68
N SER A 569 -32.07 65.21 -70.50
CA SER A 569 -30.65 65.47 -70.80
C SER A 569 -29.71 65.11 -69.64
N GLU A 570 -30.20 65.13 -68.40
CA GLU A 570 -29.51 64.55 -67.24
C GLU A 570 -29.66 63.01 -67.23
N GLY A 571 -30.67 62.48 -67.94
CA GLY A 571 -30.94 61.05 -68.08
C GLY A 571 -29.79 60.26 -68.70
N ILE A 572 -29.18 60.74 -69.79
CA ILE A 572 -28.10 59.98 -70.48
C ILE A 572 -26.79 59.97 -69.66
N GLU A 573 -26.45 61.09 -69.03
CA GLU A 573 -25.27 61.18 -68.15
C GLU A 573 -25.50 60.38 -66.86
N SER A 574 -26.72 60.44 -66.30
CA SER A 574 -27.15 59.60 -65.20
C SER A 574 -27.15 58.11 -65.58
N GLU A 575 -27.59 57.74 -66.78
CA GLU A 575 -27.58 56.36 -67.28
C GLU A 575 -26.16 55.81 -67.45
N LEU A 576 -25.20 56.63 -67.91
CA LEU A 576 -23.79 56.24 -68.00
C LEU A 576 -23.15 56.08 -66.63
N ILE A 577 -23.42 56.99 -65.70
CA ILE A 577 -22.99 56.89 -64.30
C ILE A 577 -23.62 55.66 -63.64
N GLU A 578 -24.88 55.38 -63.91
CA GLU A 578 -25.59 54.20 -63.42
C GLU A 578 -25.04 52.92 -64.08
N ALA A 579 -24.66 52.94 -65.36
CA ALA A 579 -24.02 51.82 -66.05
C ALA A 579 -22.61 51.53 -65.49
N LEU A 580 -21.80 52.56 -65.24
CA LEU A 580 -20.50 52.41 -64.59
C LEU A 580 -20.65 51.95 -63.12
N GLY A 581 -21.68 52.42 -62.42
CA GLY A 581 -22.04 51.95 -61.09
C GLY A 581 -22.47 50.47 -61.10
N ARG A 582 -23.23 50.03 -62.11
CA ARG A 582 -23.58 48.62 -62.32
C ARG A 582 -22.34 47.79 -62.64
N GLU A 583 -21.42 48.30 -63.46
CA GLU A 583 -20.16 47.62 -63.79
C GLU A 583 -19.27 47.48 -62.54
N ALA A 584 -19.14 48.53 -61.72
CA ALA A 584 -18.38 48.50 -60.47
C ALA A 584 -18.95 47.46 -59.49
N ARG A 585 -20.28 47.44 -59.30
CA ARG A 585 -20.97 46.42 -58.48
C ARG A 585 -20.80 45.01 -59.04
N LEU A 586 -20.78 44.86 -60.37
CA LEU A 586 -20.55 43.56 -61.00
C LEU A 586 -19.10 43.08 -60.77
N LYS A 587 -18.12 43.97 -60.84
CA LYS A 587 -16.71 43.67 -60.53
C LYS A 587 -16.53 43.30 -59.07
N GLU A 588 -17.16 44.03 -58.16
CA GLU A 588 -17.15 43.70 -56.72
C GLU A 588 -17.78 42.33 -56.46
N ARG A 589 -18.95 42.05 -57.06
CA ARG A 589 -19.62 40.75 -56.95
C ARG A 589 -18.81 39.61 -57.58
N LEU A 590 -18.11 39.85 -58.69
CA LEU A 590 -17.18 38.88 -59.28
C LEU A 590 -15.99 38.63 -58.37
N GLN A 591 -15.43 39.68 -57.75
CA GLN A 591 -14.32 39.55 -56.81
C GLN A 591 -14.74 38.77 -55.56
N GLU A 592 -15.96 39.00 -55.05
CA GLU A 592 -16.55 38.23 -53.95
C GLU A 592 -16.81 36.77 -54.34
N LEU A 593 -17.29 36.51 -55.56
CA LEU A 593 -17.46 35.15 -56.08
C LEU A 593 -16.13 34.41 -56.22
N VAL A 594 -15.08 35.07 -56.67
CA VAL A 594 -13.73 34.49 -56.72
C VAL A 594 -13.20 34.23 -55.31
N SER A 595 -13.36 35.19 -54.39
CA SER A 595 -12.99 35.04 -52.97
C SER A 595 -13.72 33.87 -52.30
N THR A 596 -15.02 33.72 -52.55
CA THR A 596 -15.82 32.61 -52.00
C THR A 596 -15.43 31.28 -52.64
N LEU A 597 -15.18 31.24 -53.96
CA LEU A 597 -14.67 30.05 -54.64
C LEU A 597 -13.30 29.62 -54.10
N ASP A 598 -12.39 30.56 -53.87
CA ASP A 598 -11.07 30.27 -53.27
C ASP A 598 -11.19 29.74 -51.84
N LYS A 599 -12.12 30.28 -51.03
CA LYS A 599 -12.40 29.78 -49.68
C LYS A 599 -12.99 28.38 -49.71
N VAL A 600 -13.96 28.12 -50.61
CA VAL A 600 -14.56 26.79 -50.79
C VAL A 600 -13.52 25.80 -51.30
N ASN A 601 -12.65 26.21 -52.23
CA ASN A 601 -11.58 25.38 -52.76
C ASN A 601 -10.58 24.99 -51.66
N LYS A 602 -10.10 25.96 -50.86
CA LYS A 602 -9.25 25.71 -49.69
C LYS A 602 -9.92 24.80 -48.67
N ASN A 603 -11.21 24.97 -48.42
CA ASN A 603 -11.97 24.10 -47.53
C ASN A 603 -12.10 22.67 -48.08
N SER A 604 -12.31 22.52 -49.40
CA SER A 604 -12.35 21.20 -50.05
C SER A 604 -10.98 20.52 -50.01
N GLU A 605 -9.89 21.26 -50.21
CA GLU A 605 -8.53 20.77 -50.13
C GLU A 605 -8.16 20.34 -48.70
N LEU A 606 -8.54 21.12 -47.69
CA LEU A 606 -8.38 20.75 -46.28
C LEU A 606 -9.15 19.46 -45.95
N ARG A 607 -10.40 19.33 -46.42
CA ARG A 607 -11.18 18.10 -46.25
C ARG A 607 -10.53 16.89 -46.93
N HIS A 608 -9.95 17.08 -48.12
CA HIS A 608 -9.20 16.02 -48.80
C HIS A 608 -7.91 15.65 -48.05
N GLN A 609 -7.20 16.61 -47.47
CA GLN A 609 -6.03 16.36 -46.62
C GLN A 609 -6.41 15.58 -45.36
N GLN A 610 -7.46 16.01 -44.64
CA GLN A 610 -7.99 15.30 -43.46
C GLN A 610 -8.44 13.88 -43.80
N SER A 611 -9.14 13.70 -44.92
CA SER A 611 -9.54 12.36 -45.39
C SER A 611 -8.32 11.48 -45.70
N ALA A 612 -7.28 12.04 -46.33
CA ALA A 612 -6.04 11.32 -46.60
C ALA A 612 -5.29 10.93 -45.31
N GLU A 613 -5.27 11.78 -44.30
CA GLU A 613 -4.71 11.50 -42.97
C GLU A 613 -5.47 10.37 -42.26
N LEU A 614 -6.81 10.43 -42.23
CA LEU A 614 -7.64 9.37 -41.67
C LEU A 614 -7.40 8.02 -42.39
N VAL A 615 -7.30 8.03 -43.71
CA VAL A 615 -6.97 6.82 -44.49
C VAL A 615 -5.57 6.30 -44.13
N ASN A 616 -4.59 7.17 -43.90
CA ASN A 616 -3.26 6.77 -43.48
C ASN A 616 -3.24 6.19 -42.06
N ASP A 617 -4.02 6.76 -41.14
CA ASP A 617 -4.12 6.23 -39.77
C ASP A 617 -4.86 4.89 -39.74
N LEU A 618 -5.91 4.73 -40.54
CA LEU A 618 -6.56 3.43 -40.76
C LEU A 618 -5.57 2.40 -41.34
N LYS A 619 -4.71 2.79 -42.29
CA LYS A 619 -3.65 1.91 -42.82
C LYS A 619 -2.67 1.51 -41.73
N LYS A 620 -2.23 2.44 -40.87
CA LYS A 620 -1.33 2.14 -39.74
C LYS A 620 -2.00 1.19 -38.74
N ALA A 621 -3.24 1.47 -38.33
CA ALA A 621 -4.00 0.63 -37.41
C ALA A 621 -4.20 -0.78 -37.96
N ASN A 622 -4.59 -0.91 -39.23
CA ASN A 622 -4.71 -2.21 -39.91
C ASN A 622 -3.37 -2.94 -39.95
N SER A 623 -2.26 -2.25 -40.21
CA SER A 623 -0.93 -2.87 -40.19
C SER A 623 -0.54 -3.37 -38.79
N ALA A 624 -0.89 -2.65 -37.73
CA ALA A 624 -0.66 -3.06 -36.35
C ALA A 624 -1.51 -4.28 -35.98
N LEU A 625 -2.80 -4.29 -36.37
CA LEU A 625 -3.72 -5.40 -36.16
C LEU A 625 -3.24 -6.67 -36.89
N VAL A 626 -2.75 -6.56 -38.12
CA VAL A 626 -2.17 -7.69 -38.85
C VAL A 626 -0.96 -8.24 -38.11
N GLN A 627 -0.06 -7.38 -37.62
CA GLN A 627 1.11 -7.82 -36.85
C GLN A 627 0.75 -8.49 -35.53
N THR A 628 -0.24 -7.98 -34.79
CA THR A 628 -0.69 -8.60 -33.53
C THR A 628 -1.37 -9.94 -33.80
N LEU A 629 -2.20 -10.04 -34.84
CA LEU A 629 -2.81 -11.29 -35.29
C LEU A 629 -1.75 -12.33 -35.70
N GLU A 630 -0.71 -11.93 -36.44
CA GLU A 630 0.38 -12.84 -36.78
C GLU A 630 1.16 -13.32 -35.56
N LYS A 631 1.42 -12.42 -34.59
CA LYS A 631 2.09 -12.77 -33.32
C LYS A 631 1.26 -13.75 -32.51
N THR A 632 -0.05 -13.53 -32.36
CA THR A 632 -0.94 -14.44 -31.63
C THR A 632 -1.08 -15.77 -32.36
N LYS A 633 -1.22 -15.78 -33.68
CA LYS A 633 -1.20 -17.00 -34.51
C LYS A 633 0.07 -17.80 -34.29
N LYS A 634 1.25 -17.18 -34.30
CA LYS A 634 2.53 -17.85 -33.99
C LYS A 634 2.56 -18.44 -32.58
N LYS A 635 2.06 -17.70 -31.57
CA LYS A 635 1.93 -18.20 -30.18
C LYS A 635 1.03 -19.44 -30.12
N TYR A 636 -0.18 -19.38 -30.70
CA TYR A 636 -1.10 -20.52 -30.72
C TYR A 636 -0.52 -21.71 -31.49
N GLN A 637 0.12 -21.48 -32.63
CA GLN A 637 0.78 -22.53 -33.40
C GLN A 637 1.92 -23.20 -32.61
N SER A 638 2.72 -22.44 -31.86
CA SER A 638 3.76 -23.01 -30.99
C SER A 638 3.17 -23.82 -29.83
N ARG A 639 2.06 -23.36 -29.24
CA ARG A 639 1.34 -24.09 -28.18
C ARG A 639 0.76 -25.39 -28.70
N LEU A 640 0.17 -25.36 -29.89
CA LEU A 640 -0.34 -26.55 -30.58
C LEU A 640 0.78 -27.56 -30.82
N LYS A 641 1.92 -27.13 -31.38
CA LYS A 641 3.09 -28.01 -31.58
C LYS A 641 3.59 -28.64 -30.27
N LYS A 642 3.58 -27.89 -29.16
CA LYS A 642 3.96 -28.44 -27.84
C LYS A 642 2.97 -29.52 -27.37
N LEU A 643 1.66 -29.30 -27.55
CA LEU A 643 0.63 -30.29 -27.20
C LEU A 643 0.72 -31.53 -28.09
N GLU A 644 0.93 -31.34 -29.40
CA GLU A 644 1.18 -32.44 -30.35
C GLU A 644 2.40 -33.26 -29.94
N GLN A 645 3.50 -32.61 -29.53
CA GLN A 645 4.71 -33.29 -29.05
C GLN A 645 4.45 -34.06 -27.75
N GLN A 646 3.68 -33.49 -26.80
CA GLN A 646 3.31 -34.17 -25.57
C GLN A 646 2.43 -35.39 -25.83
N MET A 647 1.46 -35.26 -26.73
CA MET A 647 0.59 -36.36 -27.16
C MET A 647 1.41 -37.46 -27.85
N LEU A 648 2.33 -37.10 -28.74
CA LEU A 648 3.23 -38.05 -29.40
C LEU A 648 4.07 -38.81 -28.35
N GLY A 649 4.67 -38.10 -27.39
CA GLY A 649 5.43 -38.75 -26.31
C GLY A 649 4.57 -39.65 -25.43
N MET A 650 3.29 -39.32 -25.20
CA MET A 650 2.35 -40.20 -24.49
C MET A 650 2.06 -41.47 -25.28
N VAL A 651 1.82 -41.35 -26.59
CA VAL A 651 1.62 -42.50 -27.49
C VAL A 651 2.87 -43.38 -27.54
N GLU A 652 4.07 -42.80 -27.61
CA GLU A 652 5.33 -43.55 -27.55
C GLU A 652 5.50 -44.31 -26.23
N ARG A 653 5.18 -43.70 -25.08
CA ARG A 653 5.19 -44.39 -23.78
C ARG A 653 4.18 -45.53 -23.72
N HIS A 654 2.94 -45.30 -24.15
CA HIS A 654 1.90 -46.34 -24.17
C HIS A 654 2.28 -47.48 -25.11
N THR A 655 2.82 -47.18 -26.31
CA THR A 655 3.28 -48.23 -27.23
C THR A 655 4.46 -49.03 -26.67
N ALA A 656 5.39 -48.40 -25.95
CA ALA A 656 6.47 -49.10 -25.24
C ALA A 656 5.95 -49.98 -24.10
N GLN A 657 4.99 -49.49 -23.30
CA GLN A 657 4.32 -50.27 -22.26
C GLN A 657 3.59 -51.48 -22.85
N VAL A 658 2.83 -51.29 -23.94
CA VAL A 658 2.15 -52.39 -24.64
C VAL A 658 3.16 -53.41 -25.17
N LYS A 659 4.30 -52.97 -25.73
CA LYS A 659 5.37 -53.89 -26.15
C LYS A 659 5.96 -54.68 -24.99
N SER A 660 6.23 -54.03 -23.86
CA SER A 660 6.74 -54.68 -22.64
C SER A 660 5.75 -55.70 -22.07
N LEU A 661 4.45 -55.34 -22.00
CA LEU A 661 3.40 -56.26 -21.57
C LEU A 661 3.27 -57.45 -22.52
N LYS A 662 3.33 -57.23 -23.84
CA LYS A 662 3.34 -58.32 -24.83
C LYS A 662 4.54 -59.25 -24.66
N GLN A 663 5.74 -58.71 -24.42
CA GLN A 663 6.93 -59.52 -24.13
C GLN A 663 6.78 -60.31 -22.83
N ARG A 664 6.22 -59.70 -21.77
CA ARG A 664 5.95 -60.38 -20.50
C ARG A 664 4.95 -61.52 -20.67
N ILE A 665 3.88 -61.31 -21.44
CA ILE A 665 2.90 -62.35 -21.78
C ILE A 665 3.57 -63.48 -22.54
N ALA A 666 4.37 -63.20 -23.57
CA ALA A 666 5.08 -64.22 -24.34
C ALA A 666 6.02 -65.07 -23.46
N LEU A 667 6.77 -64.45 -22.53
CA LEU A 667 7.61 -65.18 -21.58
C LEU A 667 6.78 -66.07 -20.63
N LEU A 668 5.64 -65.58 -20.13
CA LEU A 668 4.74 -66.37 -19.29
C LEU A 668 4.08 -67.52 -20.07
N GLU A 669 3.80 -67.32 -21.36
CA GLU A 669 3.31 -68.37 -22.25
C GLU A 669 4.37 -69.44 -22.52
N GLU A 670 5.63 -69.06 -22.71
CA GLU A 670 6.77 -69.98 -22.82
C GLU A 670 6.97 -70.77 -21.51
N GLU A 671 6.96 -70.10 -20.35
CA GLU A 671 7.02 -70.75 -19.04
C GLU A 671 5.85 -71.73 -18.85
N ALA A 672 4.63 -71.32 -19.19
CA ALA A 672 3.45 -72.19 -19.12
C ALA A 672 3.52 -73.38 -20.09
N ALA A 673 4.11 -73.20 -21.28
CA ALA A 673 4.33 -74.27 -22.24
C ALA A 673 5.39 -75.28 -21.74
N VAL A 674 6.46 -74.79 -21.11
CA VAL A 674 7.47 -75.63 -20.45
C VAL A 674 6.83 -76.42 -19.31
N TYR A 675 5.99 -75.81 -18.49
CA TYR A 675 5.25 -76.50 -17.42
C TYR A 675 4.23 -77.53 -17.95
N LYS A 676 3.57 -77.26 -19.07
CA LYS A 676 2.66 -78.23 -19.74
C LYS A 676 3.40 -79.38 -20.41
N GLY A 677 4.69 -79.21 -20.75
CA GLY A 677 5.53 -80.27 -21.31
C GLY A 677 5.94 -81.36 -20.31
N THR A 678 5.79 -81.11 -19.01
CA THR A 678 6.34 -81.98 -17.95
C THR A 678 5.33 -82.87 -17.21
N LEU A 679 4.03 -82.83 -17.52
CA LEU A 679 3.03 -83.77 -16.95
C LEU A 679 1.78 -83.93 -17.83
N PRO A 680 1.21 -85.15 -17.96
CA PRO A 680 0.07 -85.42 -18.84
C PRO A 680 -1.29 -85.09 -18.20
N LEU A 681 -2.22 -84.61 -19.06
CA LEU A 681 -3.69 -84.65 -18.97
C LEU A 681 -4.37 -84.26 -17.64
N GLN A 682 -5.17 -83.18 -17.65
CA GLN A 682 -6.64 -83.29 -17.49
C GLN A 682 -7.35 -81.98 -17.87
N SER A 683 -8.43 -82.13 -18.65
CA SER A 683 -9.42 -81.10 -18.99
C SER A 683 -10.01 -80.41 -17.75
N GLN A 684 -10.28 -79.11 -17.81
CA GLN A 684 -11.61 -78.53 -17.53
C GLN A 684 -11.73 -77.16 -18.21
N SER A 685 -12.93 -76.89 -18.73
CA SER A 685 -13.33 -75.73 -19.50
C SER A 685 -13.97 -74.66 -18.62
N SER A 686 -13.60 -73.40 -18.84
CA SER A 686 -14.37 -72.18 -18.47
C SER A 686 -13.42 -71.00 -18.72
N GLY A 687 -13.59 -70.09 -19.68
CA GLY A 687 -14.82 -69.55 -20.25
C GLY A 687 -15.31 -68.40 -19.37
N ALA A 688 -14.68 -67.22 -19.43
CA ALA A 688 -15.28 -65.95 -19.01
C ALA A 688 -14.41 -64.71 -19.34
N SER A 689 -14.89 -63.97 -20.35
CA SER A 689 -15.04 -62.51 -20.40
C SER A 689 -13.81 -61.59 -20.36
N GLU A 690 -13.48 -61.14 -21.57
CA GLU A 690 -13.14 -59.75 -21.92
C GLU A 690 -14.07 -58.73 -21.23
N THR A 691 -13.52 -57.71 -20.60
CA THR A 691 -14.07 -56.34 -20.62
C THR A 691 -12.96 -55.35 -20.36
N SER A 692 -12.52 -54.71 -21.44
CA SER A 692 -11.77 -53.46 -21.45
C SER A 692 -12.78 -52.33 -21.63
N LEU A 693 -12.74 -51.32 -20.76
CA LEU A 693 -12.90 -49.89 -21.07
C LEU A 693 -12.47 -49.06 -19.87
#